data_AF-A0A7Y1VF94-F1
#
_entry.id   AF-A0A7Y1VF94-F1
#
_cell.length_a   1.000
_cell.length_b   1.000
_cell.length_c   1.000
_cell.angle_alpha   90.00
_cell.angle_beta   90.00
_cell.angle_gamma   90.00
#
_symmetry.space_group_name_H-M   'P 1'
#
loop_
_entity.id
_entity.type
_entity.pdbx_description
1 polymer ?
#
loop_
_entity_poly.entity_id
_entity_poly.type
_entity_poly.pdbx_seq_one_letter_code
_entity_poly.pdbx_strand_id
1 'polypeptide(L)'
;MTVRSDGWTPIVGYAIGRTIDMSSEIGKFISLSALWPPRLVSELSAWNEHIPFAGWVIEATRPRIFVELGTHAGVSYFSFCESVARLGLATECFAVDTWQGDEHAGFYDEDIYQSVQRTNSEYFESFSTLLRKTFDEAVDGFADASIDLLHIDGLHTYEAVKHDFDTWLPKLSDRAVVLLHDTQERKGDFGVYVLMEELATEYPTFEFTHGHGLGVIGVGVALPAALSELVGLSDQAEIIELRTLYSHLGKRISAEHSALQANKELAGSRKLAKDLEKQLEHQKDISQKLAEARDTRKSQLDVATRDLEHVRRTMDEATAALKEQVRTLEQALTNAERDLAATTRKLQAVTVERKALVAHELEPMQEKVRAQSQRIRQLQVQIEQATHQLHQTRQDLEQLARRRIVKAALAAATPARPLFRLLRSNRSDTGPPLDDSVDDGTGIARMTTAFDARRSQIVTDELTTIYEKHRAQCEAIKVSIVMPTYNRAHQIETAIESVLEQTHTNWELLIVDDGSDDDTALVLAPYLSDGRIHLFTADHEGVSAARNRALDEASGDLIAYLDTDNTWTPGYLMLMVAHFQSSDTDLAYAGLAVVEDSGDLKYFRGEEFDWDECRAANYVDLNVFMHKRDFADEPLRFDTSLRRMVDWDFILRGSRDRAVGYVPFVGCQYSDGDSEERISRSEPIAYREIVQIRNPSDGPLPEPHEIADQLSLRFAIRIAAPRGKRNEWGDFHYATALERTLTELGHQVRIIYVDDENQGVGDDHVNLVIRGLTRYPAISGQINVLWSISHPDIVSLQELSEFDLVYVASDSYAALLAHVEGVTPRILHQATAIDAPPEPTTLIGADEVLFVGNSRKAHRPVVEWAVEAGARLAVFGNGWEETIVEPFVRSINVSNERLGSLYARADWVLNDHWPSMQAFGYVSNRVFDVLGAGGRLISDTVPSLEVMFPGSIAQVGSAADVRNVLTDPPDLAGHGQSATEVRSNHTFAYRSRQMIGDILDHLQVEIDPDHPRSHVPWVTSPEPAATTHRTVTAAVTPFSDKTMKVGLVVLPGGSGYQSSAYIRLICPLTSETVKSKIDLMPVTDFGELPLAELDAVVVQRHALGSVDEASSAVERLRSSNVPLVLDNDDALALLDTTHPEYAKLSQKSSVIDLLLESADHAWFSTPNLEKAYGREGS
;
A
#
# COMPACT_ATOMS: atom_id res chain seq x y z
N MET A 1 0.65 61.41 25.80
CA MET A 1 0.23 62.60 26.56
C MET A 1 1.24 62.91 27.67
N THR A 2 1.70 64.16 27.74
CA THR A 2 2.54 64.71 28.82
C THR A 2 2.19 66.19 28.97
N VAL A 3 2.24 66.72 30.20
CA VAL A 3 1.73 68.07 30.54
C VAL A 3 2.84 69.13 30.42
N ARG A 4 2.49 70.32 29.91
CA ARG A 4 3.26 71.56 30.05
C ARG A 4 2.44 72.65 30.75
N SER A 5 3.10 73.74 31.13
CA SER A 5 2.63 74.74 32.09
C SER A 5 1.58 75.73 31.56
N ASP A 6 1.17 75.60 30.31
CA ASP A 6 0.48 76.60 29.50
C ASP A 6 -0.88 76.15 28.95
N GLY A 7 -1.18 74.83 28.90
CA GLY A 7 -2.50 74.34 28.51
C GLY A 7 -2.59 72.83 28.27
N TRP A 8 -3.81 72.37 27.92
CA TRP A 8 -4.03 71.02 27.41
C TRP A 8 -3.84 71.00 25.89
N THR A 9 -2.72 70.44 25.43
CA THR A 9 -2.50 70.12 24.01
C THR A 9 -2.47 68.60 23.85
N PRO A 10 -3.34 67.97 23.04
CA PRO A 10 -3.34 66.53 22.86
C PRO A 10 -2.11 66.12 22.02
N ILE A 11 -1.16 65.43 22.66
CA ILE A 11 0.00 64.85 21.99
C ILE A 11 0.00 63.33 22.19
N VAL A 12 -0.14 62.63 21.06
CA VAL A 12 -0.01 61.17 20.93
C VAL A 12 1.43 60.86 20.51
N GLY A 13 2.10 60.01 21.29
CA GLY A 13 3.48 59.61 21.02
C GLY A 13 3.51 58.21 20.43
N TYR A 14 4.03 58.07 19.21
CA TYR A 14 4.13 56.79 18.52
C TYR A 14 5.49 56.11 18.78
N ALA A 15 5.55 54.78 18.70
CA ALA A 15 6.77 54.00 18.93
C ALA A 15 7.86 54.18 17.84
N ILE A 16 7.65 55.06 16.85
CA ILE A 16 8.54 55.30 15.70
C ILE A 16 9.06 56.75 15.70
N GLY A 17 9.29 57.33 16.88
CA GLY A 17 10.10 58.54 17.07
C GLY A 17 9.56 59.87 16.53
N ARG A 18 8.40 59.89 15.87
CA ARG A 18 7.71 61.11 15.42
C ARG A 18 6.51 61.44 16.31
N THR A 19 6.34 62.73 16.54
CA THR A 19 5.18 63.31 17.22
C THR A 19 4.18 63.74 16.15
N ILE A 20 2.94 63.26 16.21
CA ILE A 20 1.86 63.79 15.36
C ILE A 20 1.36 65.08 16.00
N ASP A 21 1.33 66.17 15.23
CA ASP A 21 0.74 67.43 15.65
C ASP A 21 -0.76 67.43 15.34
N MET A 22 -1.59 67.31 16.39
CA MET A 22 -3.05 67.34 16.28
C MET A 22 -3.60 68.73 15.87
N SER A 23 -2.75 69.74 15.69
CA SER A 23 -3.09 71.05 15.11
C SER A 23 -2.64 71.23 13.65
N SER A 24 -2.09 70.20 13.02
CA SER A 24 -1.93 70.12 11.55
C SER A 24 -3.27 69.84 10.86
N GLU A 25 -3.37 70.16 9.56
CA GLU A 25 -4.56 69.85 8.75
C GLU A 25 -4.88 68.35 8.75
N ILE A 26 -3.85 67.50 8.67
CA ILE A 26 -3.97 66.03 8.74
C ILE A 26 -4.54 65.57 10.11
N GLY A 27 -4.30 66.34 11.18
CA GLY A 27 -4.80 66.08 12.53
C GLY A 27 -6.33 65.98 12.63
N LYS A 28 -7.08 66.55 11.68
CA LYS A 28 -8.55 66.42 11.56
C LYS A 28 -9.00 64.99 11.25
N PHE A 29 -8.20 64.25 10.49
CA PHE A 29 -8.50 62.88 10.06
C PHE A 29 -8.05 61.82 11.09
N ILE A 30 -7.84 62.23 12.35
CA ILE A 30 -7.36 61.38 13.44
C ILE A 30 -8.23 61.65 14.67
N SER A 31 -8.91 60.61 15.15
CA SER A 31 -9.81 60.67 16.30
C SER A 31 -9.31 59.83 17.48
N LEU A 32 -10.00 59.87 18.63
CA LEU A 32 -9.74 58.91 19.71
C LEU A 32 -10.25 57.51 19.37
N SER A 33 -11.30 57.38 18.53
CA SER A 33 -11.78 56.09 18.03
C SER A 33 -10.76 55.38 17.15
N ALA A 34 -10.04 56.11 16.28
CA ALA A 34 -8.96 55.55 15.44
C ALA A 34 -7.77 54.99 16.23
N LEU A 35 -7.64 55.36 17.51
CA LEU A 35 -6.53 54.95 18.38
C LEU A 35 -6.92 53.83 19.36
N TRP A 36 -8.15 53.34 19.29
CA TRP A 36 -8.64 52.31 20.19
C TRP A 36 -8.02 50.93 19.92
N PRO A 37 -7.60 50.19 20.96
CA PRO A 37 -7.34 48.76 20.80
C PRO A 37 -8.69 48.05 20.56
N PRO A 38 -8.82 47.22 19.51
CA PRO A 38 -10.03 46.45 19.26
C PRO A 38 -10.17 45.32 20.29
N ARG A 39 -11.41 44.88 20.55
CA ARG A 39 -11.69 43.79 21.51
C ARG A 39 -11.97 42.44 20.87
N LEU A 40 -12.44 42.42 19.62
CA LEU A 40 -13.06 41.24 18.98
C LEU A 40 -12.27 40.71 17.76
N VAL A 41 -10.94 40.89 17.73
CA VAL A 41 -10.09 40.35 16.65
C VAL A 41 -9.79 38.87 16.92
N SER A 42 -10.73 37.99 16.54
CA SER A 42 -10.61 36.52 16.63
C SER A 42 -9.61 35.95 15.62
N GLU A 43 -9.56 36.53 14.42
CA GLU A 43 -8.98 35.93 13.21
C GLU A 43 -8.13 36.91 12.37
N LEU A 44 -7.39 36.36 11.41
CA LEU A 44 -6.60 37.11 10.43
C LEU A 44 -7.46 37.39 9.19
N SER A 45 -7.89 38.64 9.03
CA SER A 45 -8.57 39.16 7.82
C SER A 45 -7.75 40.29 7.18
N ALA A 46 -7.90 40.47 5.87
CA ALA A 46 -7.42 41.63 5.11
C ALA A 46 -7.85 42.96 5.76
N TRP A 47 -9.07 43.01 6.30
CA TRP A 47 -9.66 44.18 6.95
C TRP A 47 -8.93 44.61 8.25
N ASN A 48 -8.06 43.78 8.82
CA ASN A 48 -7.38 44.10 10.09
C ASN A 48 -6.55 45.38 10.04
N GLU A 49 -6.09 45.82 8.85
CA GLU A 49 -5.44 47.14 8.72
C GLU A 49 -6.41 48.33 8.72
N HIS A 50 -7.68 48.14 8.36
CA HIS A 50 -8.71 49.20 8.21
C HIS A 50 -9.53 49.49 9.47
N ILE A 51 -9.48 48.61 10.48
CA ILE A 51 -10.12 48.79 11.81
C ILE A 51 -9.94 50.22 12.40
N PRO A 52 -8.77 50.87 12.32
CA PRO A 52 -8.60 52.26 12.77
C PRO A 52 -9.45 53.27 11.99
N PHE A 53 -9.62 53.06 10.68
CA PHE A 53 -10.45 53.93 9.83
C PHE A 53 -11.94 53.68 10.07
N ALA A 54 -12.35 52.43 10.29
CA ALA A 54 -13.71 52.09 10.73
C ALA A 54 -14.11 52.85 12.00
N GLY A 55 -13.17 52.99 12.96
CA GLY A 55 -13.34 53.86 14.13
C GLY A 55 -13.56 55.34 13.78
N TRP A 56 -12.67 55.91 12.96
CA TRP A 56 -12.77 57.32 12.57
C TRP A 56 -14.04 57.64 11.78
N VAL A 57 -14.39 56.84 10.78
CA VAL A 57 -15.51 57.13 9.87
C VAL A 57 -16.85 57.11 10.61
N ILE A 58 -17.04 56.24 11.61
CA ILE A 58 -18.22 56.25 12.48
C ILE A 58 -18.27 57.50 13.37
N GLU A 59 -17.13 57.96 13.90
CA GLU A 59 -17.08 59.20 14.71
C GLU A 59 -17.36 60.46 13.86
N ALA A 60 -16.90 60.46 12.60
CA ALA A 60 -16.98 61.56 11.65
C ALA A 60 -18.33 61.65 10.91
N THR A 61 -18.94 60.52 10.53
CA THR A 61 -20.25 60.48 9.85
C THR A 61 -21.42 60.51 10.85
N ARG A 62 -21.28 59.77 11.97
CA ARG A 62 -22.31 59.51 12.99
C ARG A 62 -23.62 59.05 12.32
N PRO A 63 -23.61 57.91 11.61
CA PRO A 63 -24.67 57.53 10.69
C PRO A 63 -25.94 57.16 11.46
N ARG A 64 -27.11 57.43 10.89
CA ARG A 64 -28.40 56.94 11.42
C ARG A 64 -28.54 55.44 11.21
N ILE A 65 -28.27 55.00 9.99
CA ILE A 65 -28.27 53.60 9.56
C ILE A 65 -26.92 53.30 8.92
N PHE A 66 -26.29 52.23 9.37
CA PHE A 66 -25.11 51.60 8.77
C PHE A 66 -25.50 50.21 8.23
N VAL A 67 -25.09 49.90 6.99
CA VAL A 67 -25.29 48.59 6.38
C VAL A 67 -23.96 48.06 5.83
N GLU A 68 -23.69 46.77 6.03
CA GLU A 68 -22.59 46.03 5.40
C GLU A 68 -23.15 44.90 4.53
N LEU A 69 -22.66 44.77 3.30
CA LEU A 69 -22.97 43.70 2.35
C LEU A 69 -21.74 42.81 2.20
N GLY A 70 -21.86 41.52 2.50
CA GLY A 70 -20.71 40.62 2.63
C GLY A 70 -20.07 40.82 4.01
N THR A 71 -20.49 40.01 4.98
CA THR A 71 -20.06 40.12 6.38
C THR A 71 -19.08 39.00 6.76
N HIS A 72 -19.20 37.82 6.15
CA HIS A 72 -18.35 36.66 6.41
C HIS A 72 -18.20 36.41 7.93
N ALA A 73 -16.97 36.40 8.47
CA ALA A 73 -16.68 36.24 9.90
C ALA A 73 -16.89 37.50 10.77
N GLY A 74 -17.31 38.62 10.18
CA GLY A 74 -17.75 39.84 10.87
C GLY A 74 -16.62 40.78 11.36
N VAL A 75 -15.37 40.59 10.93
CA VAL A 75 -14.22 41.42 11.38
C VAL A 75 -14.41 42.90 11.01
N SER A 76 -14.91 43.15 9.81
CA SER A 76 -15.37 44.45 9.30
C SER A 76 -16.54 44.97 10.11
N TYR A 77 -17.71 44.33 10.03
CA TYR A 77 -18.95 44.71 10.70
C TYR A 77 -18.79 45.01 12.19
N PHE A 78 -18.11 44.16 12.94
CA PHE A 78 -17.92 44.34 14.38
C PHE A 78 -16.90 45.42 14.74
N SER A 79 -16.01 45.83 13.82
CA SER A 79 -15.16 47.02 14.03
C SER A 79 -15.98 48.32 13.96
N PHE A 80 -16.98 48.38 13.08
CA PHE A 80 -17.96 49.47 13.03
C PHE A 80 -18.89 49.43 14.25
N CYS A 81 -19.45 48.27 14.60
CA CYS A 81 -20.36 48.11 15.75
C CYS A 81 -19.67 48.39 17.11
N GLU A 82 -18.42 47.96 17.30
CA GLU A 82 -17.62 48.35 18.47
C GLU A 82 -17.46 49.88 18.55
N SER A 83 -17.27 50.54 17.41
CA SER A 83 -17.14 52.00 17.36
C SER A 83 -18.45 52.72 17.69
N VAL A 84 -19.58 52.26 17.15
CA VAL A 84 -20.94 52.72 17.51
C VAL A 84 -21.20 52.59 19.01
N ALA A 85 -20.94 51.40 19.58
CA ALA A 85 -21.16 51.11 20.99
C ALA A 85 -20.27 51.96 21.92
N ARG A 86 -18.99 52.13 21.59
CA ARG A 86 -18.04 52.93 22.38
C ARG A 86 -18.29 54.44 22.29
N LEU A 87 -18.84 54.92 21.17
CA LEU A 87 -19.24 56.33 20.98
C LEU A 87 -20.64 56.65 21.54
N GLY A 88 -21.44 55.62 21.89
CA GLY A 88 -22.79 55.78 22.41
C GLY A 88 -23.75 56.39 21.39
N LEU A 89 -23.64 56.00 20.12
CA LEU A 89 -24.53 56.48 19.05
C LEU A 89 -25.88 55.76 19.08
N ALA A 90 -26.92 56.42 18.60
CA ALA A 90 -28.21 55.82 18.27
C ALA A 90 -28.21 55.39 16.79
N THR A 91 -27.19 54.64 16.38
CA THR A 91 -27.01 54.10 15.03
C THR A 91 -27.62 52.71 14.98
N GLU A 92 -28.47 52.44 13.99
CA GLU A 92 -28.95 51.09 13.69
C GLU A 92 -27.97 50.44 12.70
N CYS A 93 -27.49 49.23 13.02
CA CYS A 93 -26.52 48.49 12.22
C CYS A 93 -27.15 47.23 11.61
N PHE A 94 -26.83 46.96 10.33
CA PHE A 94 -27.32 45.79 9.61
C PHE A 94 -26.20 45.08 8.86
N ALA A 95 -25.99 43.80 9.14
CA ALA A 95 -25.14 42.92 8.36
C ALA A 95 -26.00 42.12 7.39
N VAL A 96 -25.71 42.18 6.10
CA VAL A 96 -26.39 41.40 5.05
C VAL A 96 -25.40 40.42 4.44
N ASP A 97 -25.74 39.14 4.53
CA ASP A 97 -24.97 38.03 3.98
C ASP A 97 -25.88 36.79 3.91
N THR A 98 -25.62 35.84 3.02
CA THR A 98 -26.30 34.54 3.05
C THR A 98 -25.71 33.64 4.16
N TRP A 99 -24.46 33.93 4.55
CA TRP A 99 -23.55 33.02 5.24
C TRP A 99 -23.54 31.63 4.60
N GLN A 100 -23.47 31.61 3.25
CA GLN A 100 -23.23 30.42 2.43
C GLN A 100 -21.91 30.55 1.64
N GLY A 101 -21.42 31.77 1.42
CA GLY A 101 -20.16 32.05 0.72
C GLY A 101 -20.28 32.08 -0.81
N ASP A 102 -19.16 32.37 -1.47
CA ASP A 102 -19.09 32.58 -2.92
C ASP A 102 -17.74 32.11 -3.53
N GLU A 103 -17.56 32.32 -4.84
CA GLU A 103 -16.39 31.84 -5.59
C GLU A 103 -15.07 32.54 -5.24
N HIS A 104 -15.10 33.71 -4.58
CA HIS A 104 -13.91 34.45 -4.15
C HIS A 104 -13.63 34.31 -2.66
N ALA A 105 -14.65 34.35 -1.82
CA ALA A 105 -14.52 34.22 -0.37
C ALA A 105 -14.51 32.75 0.11
N GLY A 106 -14.93 31.81 -0.76
CA GLY A 106 -15.13 30.40 -0.46
C GLY A 106 -16.51 30.12 0.13
N PHE A 107 -16.99 28.88 -0.01
CA PHE A 107 -18.26 28.45 0.58
C PHE A 107 -18.12 28.19 2.09
N TYR A 108 -19.11 28.65 2.87
CA TYR A 108 -19.07 28.66 4.33
C TYR A 108 -19.89 27.51 4.95
N ASP A 109 -19.34 26.90 6.01
CA ASP A 109 -20.12 26.09 6.95
C ASP A 109 -20.97 26.98 7.88
N GLU A 110 -22.08 26.43 8.37
CA GLU A 110 -23.02 27.06 9.31
C GLU A 110 -22.32 27.63 10.57
N ASP A 111 -21.20 27.02 10.98
CA ASP A 111 -20.38 27.46 12.11
C ASP A 111 -19.94 28.94 12.02
N ILE A 112 -19.76 29.50 10.80
CA ILE A 112 -19.42 30.92 10.62
C ILE A 112 -20.61 31.80 11.02
N TYR A 113 -21.82 31.50 10.53
CA TYR A 113 -23.03 32.20 10.96
C TYR A 113 -23.24 32.10 12.47
N GLN A 114 -23.04 30.90 13.04
CA GLN A 114 -23.19 30.67 14.48
C GLN A 114 -22.13 31.44 15.31
N SER A 115 -20.92 31.65 14.79
CA SER A 115 -19.88 32.47 15.41
C SER A 115 -20.24 33.96 15.39
N VAL A 116 -20.70 34.47 14.24
CA VAL A 116 -21.14 35.86 14.07
C VAL A 116 -22.40 36.14 14.88
N GLN A 117 -23.40 35.26 14.85
CA GLN A 117 -24.62 35.38 15.63
C GLN A 117 -24.33 35.42 17.13
N ARG A 118 -23.48 34.53 17.64
CA ARG A 118 -23.02 34.55 19.04
C ARG A 118 -22.35 35.88 19.42
N THR A 119 -21.45 36.37 18.57
CA THR A 119 -20.73 37.63 18.80
C THR A 119 -21.68 38.84 18.77
N ASN A 120 -22.64 38.85 17.84
CA ASN A 120 -23.68 39.88 17.77
C ASN A 120 -24.56 39.87 19.03
N SER A 121 -25.05 38.70 19.44
CA SER A 121 -25.89 38.54 20.63
C SER A 121 -25.16 38.88 21.94
N GLU A 122 -23.87 38.56 22.05
CA GLU A 122 -23.08 38.82 23.28
C GLU A 122 -22.70 40.31 23.43
N TYR A 123 -22.47 41.04 22.32
CA TYR A 123 -21.89 42.38 22.36
C TYR A 123 -22.75 43.52 21.78
N PHE A 124 -23.66 43.26 20.84
CA PHE A 124 -24.28 44.31 20.00
C PHE A 124 -25.80 44.22 19.77
N GLU A 125 -26.47 43.16 20.23
CA GLU A 125 -27.90 42.84 20.01
C GLU A 125 -28.85 44.04 20.11
N SER A 126 -28.60 44.97 21.04
CA SER A 126 -29.42 46.16 21.28
C SER A 126 -29.55 47.17 20.13
N PHE A 127 -28.70 47.09 19.10
CA PHE A 127 -28.73 48.00 17.94
C PHE A 127 -28.29 47.35 16.61
N SER A 128 -27.95 46.06 16.61
CA SER A 128 -27.26 45.38 15.51
C SER A 128 -28.01 44.13 15.05
N THR A 129 -28.39 44.11 13.78
CA THR A 129 -29.25 43.07 13.18
C THR A 129 -28.53 42.29 12.09
N LEU A 130 -28.56 40.96 12.17
CA LEU A 130 -28.05 40.08 11.11
C LEU A 130 -29.20 39.69 10.17
N LEU A 131 -29.07 39.98 8.88
CA LEU A 131 -30.06 39.70 7.84
C LEU A 131 -29.54 38.58 6.94
N ARG A 132 -29.90 37.33 7.26
CA ARG A 132 -29.49 36.14 6.49
C ARG A 132 -30.27 36.04 5.17
N LYS A 133 -29.74 36.67 4.12
CA LYS A 133 -30.40 36.99 2.85
C LYS A 133 -29.37 37.29 1.75
N THR A 134 -29.78 37.24 0.47
CA THR A 134 -29.01 37.92 -0.58
C THR A 134 -29.15 39.45 -0.46
N PHE A 135 -28.26 40.20 -1.11
CA PHE A 135 -28.32 41.67 -1.10
C PHE A 135 -29.60 42.19 -1.77
N ASP A 136 -30.02 41.58 -2.89
CA ASP A 136 -31.30 41.84 -3.58
C ASP A 136 -32.52 41.57 -2.67
N GLU A 137 -32.51 40.50 -1.87
CA GLU A 137 -33.60 40.21 -0.94
C GLU A 137 -33.66 41.17 0.24
N ALA A 138 -32.55 41.81 0.59
CA ALA A 138 -32.43 42.71 1.73
C ALA A 138 -32.77 44.16 1.39
N VAL A 139 -32.49 44.63 0.17
CA VAL A 139 -32.65 46.05 -0.23
C VAL A 139 -34.08 46.57 -0.06
N ASP A 140 -35.09 45.72 -0.31
CA ASP A 140 -36.52 46.03 -0.10
C ASP A 140 -36.90 46.24 1.38
N GLY A 141 -36.06 45.81 2.32
CA GLY A 141 -36.22 46.09 3.75
C GLY A 141 -35.88 47.54 4.14
N PHE A 142 -35.16 48.27 3.28
CA PHE A 142 -34.68 49.63 3.56
C PHE A 142 -35.52 50.68 2.85
N ALA A 143 -35.79 51.79 3.55
CA ALA A 143 -36.46 52.94 2.95
C ALA A 143 -35.50 53.71 2.01
N ASP A 144 -36.04 54.29 0.95
CA ASP A 144 -35.28 55.12 0.02
C ASP A 144 -34.68 56.34 0.76
N ALA A 145 -33.46 56.73 0.40
CA ALA A 145 -32.68 57.80 1.04
C ALA A 145 -32.51 57.71 2.58
N SER A 146 -32.40 56.50 3.14
CA SER A 146 -32.28 56.28 4.59
C SER A 146 -30.89 55.88 5.10
N ILE A 147 -30.06 55.24 4.27
CA ILE A 147 -28.73 54.71 4.66
C ILE A 147 -27.70 55.84 4.65
N ASP A 148 -26.98 56.05 5.76
CA ASP A 148 -25.95 57.09 5.88
C ASP A 148 -24.52 56.56 5.64
N LEU A 149 -24.30 55.26 5.85
CA LEU A 149 -23.04 54.58 5.55
C LEU A 149 -23.33 53.18 5.01
N LEU A 150 -22.79 52.86 3.84
CA LEU A 150 -22.84 51.53 3.23
C LEU A 150 -21.41 51.00 3.07
N HIS A 151 -21.18 49.74 3.41
CA HIS A 151 -19.96 49.01 3.11
C HIS A 151 -20.29 47.83 2.19
N ILE A 152 -19.50 47.62 1.13
CA ILE A 152 -19.65 46.51 0.19
C ILE A 152 -18.32 45.74 0.16
N ASP A 153 -18.37 44.49 0.65
CA ASP A 153 -17.26 43.53 0.80
C ASP A 153 -17.76 42.11 0.43
N GLY A 154 -18.68 42.04 -0.55
CA GLY A 154 -19.15 40.82 -1.20
C GLY A 154 -18.44 40.54 -2.54
N LEU A 155 -18.91 39.53 -3.29
CA LEU A 155 -18.30 38.97 -4.49
C LEU A 155 -17.58 40.01 -5.38
N HIS A 156 -16.25 39.93 -5.40
CA HIS A 156 -15.37 41.01 -5.88
C HIS A 156 -15.26 41.16 -7.42
N THR A 157 -16.13 40.55 -8.24
CA THR A 157 -16.14 40.74 -9.70
C THR A 157 -16.72 42.12 -10.07
N TYR A 158 -16.35 42.67 -11.24
CA TYR A 158 -16.81 44.01 -11.65
C TYR A 158 -18.33 44.06 -11.79
N GLU A 159 -18.92 43.05 -12.43
CA GLU A 159 -20.36 42.94 -12.66
C GLU A 159 -21.15 42.84 -11.35
N ALA A 160 -20.68 42.06 -10.36
CA ALA A 160 -21.37 41.88 -9.09
C ALA A 160 -21.31 43.15 -8.23
N VAL A 161 -20.10 43.68 -7.96
CA VAL A 161 -19.94 44.88 -7.12
C VAL A 161 -20.58 46.12 -7.76
N LYS A 162 -20.69 46.18 -9.09
CA LYS A 162 -21.45 47.23 -9.78
C LYS A 162 -22.96 47.03 -9.65
N HIS A 163 -23.47 45.81 -9.79
CA HIS A 163 -24.89 45.50 -9.56
C HIS A 163 -25.30 45.89 -8.13
N ASP A 164 -24.47 45.58 -7.13
CA ASP A 164 -24.73 45.93 -5.73
C ASP A 164 -24.75 47.44 -5.52
N PHE A 165 -23.77 48.17 -6.06
CA PHE A 165 -23.74 49.63 -5.99
C PHE A 165 -24.99 50.25 -6.64
N ASP A 166 -25.31 49.87 -7.88
CA ASP A 166 -26.44 50.42 -8.63
C ASP A 166 -27.79 50.07 -7.98
N THR A 167 -27.91 48.87 -7.38
CA THR A 167 -29.13 48.39 -6.69
C THR A 167 -29.37 49.08 -5.35
N TRP A 168 -28.31 49.38 -4.58
CA TRP A 168 -28.42 50.04 -3.28
C TRP A 168 -28.40 51.58 -3.36
N LEU A 169 -27.95 52.16 -4.49
CA LEU A 169 -27.92 53.61 -4.73
C LEU A 169 -29.22 54.37 -4.37
N PRO A 170 -30.45 53.87 -4.65
CA PRO A 170 -31.70 54.55 -4.23
C PRO A 170 -31.94 54.60 -2.72
N LYS A 171 -31.27 53.72 -1.95
CA LYS A 171 -31.39 53.65 -0.48
C LYS A 171 -30.44 54.60 0.24
N LEU A 172 -29.42 55.10 -0.46
CA LEU A 172 -28.42 56.03 0.07
C LEU A 172 -29.01 57.43 0.30
N SER A 173 -28.79 57.97 1.51
CA SER A 173 -29.29 59.29 1.91
C SER A 173 -28.58 60.45 1.23
N ASP A 174 -29.11 61.66 1.40
CA ASP A 174 -28.45 62.90 0.99
C ASP A 174 -27.08 63.12 1.65
N ARG A 175 -26.71 62.31 2.64
CA ARG A 175 -25.48 62.40 3.45
C ARG A 175 -24.52 61.23 3.21
N ALA A 176 -24.90 60.28 2.36
CA ALA A 176 -24.33 58.94 2.33
C ALA A 176 -22.85 58.88 1.90
N VAL A 177 -22.14 57.95 2.50
CA VAL A 177 -20.81 57.49 2.08
C VAL A 177 -20.88 56.00 1.77
N VAL A 178 -20.26 55.59 0.67
CA VAL A 178 -20.05 54.17 0.34
C VAL A 178 -18.59 53.82 0.56
N LEU A 179 -18.33 52.64 1.13
CA LEU A 179 -17.03 52.03 1.28
C LEU A 179 -16.95 50.80 0.36
N LEU A 180 -15.87 50.69 -0.41
CA LEU A 180 -15.55 49.50 -1.23
C LEU A 180 -14.21 48.93 -0.77
N HIS A 181 -14.16 47.65 -0.41
CA HIS A 181 -12.92 46.97 -0.05
C HIS A 181 -12.14 46.49 -1.30
N ASP A 182 -10.98 45.86 -1.12
CA ASP A 182 -10.16 45.22 -2.16
C ASP A 182 -9.81 46.06 -3.42
N THR A 183 -9.87 47.40 -3.34
CA THR A 183 -9.60 48.30 -4.47
C THR A 183 -8.15 48.24 -5.01
N GLN A 184 -7.23 47.54 -4.33
CA GLN A 184 -5.86 47.30 -4.76
C GLN A 184 -5.59 45.85 -5.21
N GLU A 185 -6.58 44.96 -5.15
CA GLU A 185 -6.44 43.62 -5.74
C GLU A 185 -6.57 43.64 -7.26
N ARG A 186 -5.80 42.75 -7.91
CA ARG A 186 -5.59 42.71 -9.37
C ARG A 186 -5.37 41.27 -9.89
N LYS A 187 -5.91 40.26 -9.18
CA LYS A 187 -5.76 38.83 -9.52
C LYS A 187 -7.06 38.29 -10.13
N GLY A 188 -6.96 37.36 -11.08
CA GLY A 188 -8.12 36.75 -11.73
C GLY A 188 -9.03 37.81 -12.35
N ASP A 189 -10.31 37.72 -12.00
CA ASP A 189 -11.43 38.56 -12.43
C ASP A 189 -11.92 39.54 -11.34
N PHE A 190 -11.10 39.80 -10.31
CA PHE A 190 -11.34 40.88 -9.34
C PHE A 190 -11.50 42.22 -10.06
N GLY A 191 -12.66 42.83 -9.91
CA GLY A 191 -13.10 44.00 -10.69
C GLY A 191 -13.50 45.22 -9.85
N VAL A 192 -13.48 45.15 -8.52
CA VAL A 192 -13.83 46.29 -7.63
C VAL A 192 -13.01 47.54 -7.94
N TYR A 193 -11.74 47.37 -8.35
CA TYR A 193 -10.90 48.50 -8.74
C TYR A 193 -11.35 49.19 -10.04
N VAL A 194 -11.96 48.45 -10.97
CA VAL A 194 -12.48 49.01 -12.23
C VAL A 194 -13.69 49.90 -11.92
N LEU A 195 -14.58 49.42 -11.03
CA LEU A 195 -15.67 50.24 -10.51
C LEU A 195 -15.16 51.44 -9.72
N MET A 196 -14.10 51.29 -8.91
CA MET A 196 -13.50 52.41 -8.17
C MET A 196 -12.93 53.49 -9.12
N GLU A 197 -12.27 53.09 -10.21
CA GLU A 197 -11.79 54.00 -11.26
C GLU A 197 -12.94 54.66 -12.03
N GLU A 198 -14.07 53.98 -12.26
CA GLU A 198 -15.29 54.53 -12.84
C GLU A 198 -15.97 55.57 -11.92
N LEU A 199 -16.26 55.18 -10.67
CA LEU A 199 -16.94 56.02 -9.68
C LEU A 199 -16.14 57.28 -9.32
N ALA A 200 -14.81 57.23 -9.35
CA ALA A 200 -13.94 58.39 -9.17
C ALA A 200 -14.07 59.45 -10.30
N THR A 201 -14.78 59.17 -11.39
CA THR A 201 -15.12 60.15 -12.44
C THR A 201 -16.46 60.87 -12.21
N GLU A 202 -17.36 60.29 -11.42
CA GLU A 202 -18.71 60.82 -11.13
C GLU A 202 -18.82 61.40 -9.72
N TYR A 203 -18.17 60.78 -8.74
CA TYR A 203 -18.24 61.11 -7.31
C TYR A 203 -16.89 61.57 -6.76
N PRO A 204 -16.87 62.42 -5.72
CA PRO A 204 -15.65 62.72 -4.98
C PRO A 204 -15.21 61.50 -4.16
N THR A 205 -13.96 61.07 -4.33
CA THR A 205 -13.42 59.84 -3.74
C THR A 205 -12.10 60.04 -3.02
N PHE A 206 -11.87 59.25 -1.96
CA PHE A 206 -10.55 58.98 -1.38
C PHE A 206 -10.31 57.47 -1.38
N GLU A 207 -9.05 57.03 -1.42
CA GLU A 207 -8.70 55.61 -1.42
C GLU A 207 -7.49 55.35 -0.51
N PHE A 208 -7.51 54.26 0.26
CA PHE A 208 -6.33 53.74 0.96
C PHE A 208 -5.67 52.61 0.15
N THR A 209 -4.33 52.64 0.09
CA THR A 209 -3.51 51.73 -0.74
C THR A 209 -2.81 50.64 0.09
N HIS A 210 -3.44 50.18 1.17
CA HIS A 210 -2.92 49.18 2.10
C HIS A 210 -4.08 48.29 2.58
N GLY A 211 -3.77 47.14 3.21
CA GLY A 211 -4.81 46.16 3.58
C GLY A 211 -5.72 45.81 2.39
N HIS A 212 -5.13 45.39 1.26
CA HIS A 212 -5.82 45.06 -0.01
C HIS A 212 -6.61 46.19 -0.70
N GLY A 213 -6.77 47.35 -0.05
CA GLY A 213 -7.38 48.56 -0.61
C GLY A 213 -8.69 48.93 0.11
N LEU A 214 -9.00 50.23 0.16
CA LEU A 214 -10.30 50.70 0.67
C LEU A 214 -10.67 52.04 0.01
N GLY A 215 -11.66 51.99 -0.87
CA GLY A 215 -12.29 53.14 -1.50
C GLY A 215 -13.33 53.78 -0.58
N VAL A 216 -13.39 55.11 -0.60
CA VAL A 216 -14.32 55.95 0.16
C VAL A 216 -15.00 56.91 -0.82
N ILE A 217 -16.28 56.67 -1.12
CA ILE A 217 -17.04 57.38 -2.16
C ILE A 217 -18.10 58.29 -1.50
N GLY A 218 -18.01 59.59 -1.77
CA GLY A 218 -18.95 60.59 -1.27
C GLY A 218 -20.18 60.74 -2.16
N VAL A 219 -21.14 59.81 -2.05
CA VAL A 219 -22.36 59.79 -2.89
C VAL A 219 -23.37 60.87 -2.51
N GLY A 220 -23.51 61.18 -1.22
CA GLY A 220 -24.49 62.15 -0.73
C GLY A 220 -24.19 63.61 -1.12
N VAL A 221 -25.21 64.36 -1.55
CA VAL A 221 -25.08 65.80 -1.91
C VAL A 221 -24.82 66.74 -0.71
N ALA A 222 -24.89 66.23 0.52
CA ALA A 222 -24.74 66.94 1.79
C ALA A 222 -23.88 66.13 2.79
N LEU A 223 -22.71 65.66 2.32
CA LEU A 223 -21.73 64.90 3.11
C LEU A 223 -21.41 65.54 4.48
N PRO A 224 -21.13 64.74 5.52
CA PRO A 224 -20.50 65.22 6.75
C PRO A 224 -19.18 65.97 6.46
N ALA A 225 -18.96 67.12 7.11
CA ALA A 225 -17.86 68.03 6.76
C ALA A 225 -16.47 67.34 6.76
N ALA A 226 -16.17 66.51 7.76
CA ALA A 226 -14.91 65.77 7.84
C ALA A 226 -14.72 64.76 6.68
N LEU A 227 -15.81 64.20 6.13
CA LEU A 227 -15.76 63.33 4.95
C LEU A 227 -15.63 64.15 3.67
N SER A 228 -16.34 65.28 3.56
CA SER A 228 -16.18 66.23 2.45
C SER A 228 -14.78 66.85 2.38
N GLU A 229 -14.08 67.01 3.51
CA GLU A 229 -12.68 67.38 3.55
C GLU A 229 -11.77 66.22 3.12
N LEU A 230 -12.07 64.97 3.51
CA LEU A 230 -11.29 63.77 3.12
C LEU A 230 -11.33 63.51 1.62
N VAL A 231 -12.52 63.42 1.01
CA VAL A 231 -12.69 63.20 -0.43
C VAL A 231 -12.40 64.45 -1.27
N GLY A 232 -12.15 65.59 -0.61
CA GLY A 232 -11.69 66.84 -1.22
C GLY A 232 -10.17 67.05 -1.16
N LEU A 233 -9.41 66.14 -0.55
CA LEU A 233 -7.95 66.23 -0.48
C LEU A 233 -7.34 66.18 -1.89
N SER A 234 -6.51 67.18 -2.21
CA SER A 234 -5.83 67.30 -3.50
C SER A 234 -4.31 67.48 -3.39
N ASP A 235 -3.78 67.80 -2.20
CA ASP A 235 -2.33 67.82 -1.98
C ASP A 235 -1.80 66.38 -1.81
N GLN A 236 -0.92 65.99 -2.73
CA GLN A 236 -0.31 64.66 -2.73
C GLN A 236 0.53 64.37 -1.49
N ALA A 237 1.12 65.38 -0.85
CA ALA A 237 1.86 65.19 0.40
C ALA A 237 0.93 64.82 1.55
N GLU A 238 -0.22 65.49 1.67
CA GLU A 238 -1.23 65.21 2.70
C GLU A 238 -1.89 63.84 2.49
N ILE A 239 -2.23 63.50 1.23
CA ILE A 239 -2.76 62.18 0.85
C ILE A 239 -1.76 61.07 1.21
N ILE A 240 -0.47 61.23 0.88
CA ILE A 240 0.57 60.25 1.19
C ILE A 240 0.77 60.10 2.70
N GLU A 241 0.84 61.20 3.45
CA GLU A 241 1.04 61.15 4.91
C GLU A 241 -0.18 60.53 5.62
N LEU A 242 -1.40 60.83 5.17
CA LEU A 242 -2.64 60.23 5.71
C LEU A 242 -2.73 58.72 5.41
N ARG A 243 -2.48 58.31 4.15
CA ARG A 243 -2.39 56.89 3.76
C ARG A 243 -1.33 56.15 4.57
N THR A 244 -0.17 56.79 4.77
CA THR A 244 0.95 56.24 5.55
C THR A 244 0.58 56.09 7.02
N LEU A 245 -0.13 57.04 7.61
CA LEU A 245 -0.56 56.99 9.01
C LEU A 245 -1.52 55.82 9.27
N TYR A 246 -2.59 55.69 8.46
CA TYR A 246 -3.56 54.61 8.65
C TYR A 246 -2.91 53.23 8.45
N SER A 247 -2.00 53.05 7.50
CA SER A 247 -1.27 51.78 7.37
C SER A 247 -0.38 51.47 8.58
N HIS A 248 0.19 52.46 9.27
CA HIS A 248 0.93 52.24 10.53
C HIS A 248 0.03 52.00 11.75
N LEU A 249 -1.22 52.46 11.72
CA LEU A 249 -2.24 52.12 12.72
C LEU A 249 -2.70 50.67 12.52
N GLY A 250 -3.01 50.30 11.27
CA GLY A 250 -3.45 48.97 10.87
C GLY A 250 -2.42 47.87 11.10
N LYS A 251 -1.20 48.03 10.56
CA LYS A 251 -0.11 47.04 10.69
C LYS A 251 0.25 46.73 12.14
N ARG A 252 0.01 47.67 13.06
CA ARG A 252 0.18 47.43 14.50
C ARG A 252 -0.86 46.43 15.03
N ILE A 253 -2.12 46.50 14.62
CA ILE A 253 -3.17 45.55 15.01
C ILE A 253 -2.84 44.16 14.47
N SER A 254 -2.50 44.05 13.19
CA SER A 254 -2.09 42.77 12.58
C SER A 254 -0.87 42.16 13.28
N ALA A 255 0.15 42.97 13.61
CA ALA A 255 1.33 42.50 14.35
C ALA A 255 1.03 42.10 15.81
N GLU A 256 0.18 42.85 16.52
CA GLU A 256 -0.27 42.52 17.88
C GLU A 256 -1.07 41.20 17.89
N HIS A 257 -1.90 40.95 16.88
CA HIS A 257 -2.65 39.69 16.72
C HIS A 257 -1.72 38.50 16.40
N SER A 258 -0.84 38.61 15.39
CA SER A 258 0.08 37.53 15.02
C SER A 258 1.02 37.14 16.15
N ALA A 259 1.51 38.11 16.93
CA ALA A 259 2.31 37.85 18.12
C ALA A 259 1.51 37.09 19.21
N LEU A 260 0.19 37.30 19.29
CA LEU A 260 -0.67 36.65 20.29
C LEU A 260 -1.01 35.20 19.89
N GLN A 261 -1.19 34.90 18.59
CA GLN A 261 -1.37 33.52 18.11
C GLN A 261 -0.09 32.69 18.30
N ALA A 262 1.08 33.20 17.88
CA ALA A 262 2.37 32.53 18.05
C ALA A 262 2.69 32.22 19.54
N ASN A 263 2.21 33.04 20.48
CA ASN A 263 2.34 32.76 21.91
C ASN A 263 1.41 31.63 22.40
N LYS A 264 0.22 31.43 21.80
CA LYS A 264 -0.65 30.27 22.08
C LYS A 264 0.00 28.99 21.58
N GLU A 265 0.51 28.99 20.34
CA GLU A 265 1.23 27.87 19.73
C GLU A 265 2.43 27.45 20.57
N LEU A 266 3.28 28.42 20.96
CA LEU A 266 4.44 28.18 21.82
C LEU A 266 4.04 27.58 23.19
N ALA A 267 2.87 27.95 23.74
CA ALA A 267 2.34 27.36 24.96
C ALA A 267 1.85 25.91 24.75
N GLY A 268 1.24 25.61 23.60
CA GLY A 268 0.86 24.26 23.17
C GLY A 268 2.09 23.35 23.02
N SER A 269 3.09 23.77 22.25
CA SER A 269 4.33 23.01 22.03
C SER A 269 5.11 22.79 23.33
N ARG A 270 5.12 23.77 24.26
CA ARG A 270 5.69 23.60 25.61
C ARG A 270 4.93 22.62 26.50
N LYS A 271 3.64 22.40 26.27
CA LYS A 271 2.87 21.34 26.94
C LYS A 271 3.23 19.98 26.35
N LEU A 272 3.21 19.85 25.03
CA LEU A 272 3.56 18.63 24.30
C LEU A 272 4.97 18.14 24.67
N ALA A 273 5.97 19.04 24.68
CA ALA A 273 7.33 18.71 25.09
C ALA A 273 7.42 18.11 26.50
N LYS A 274 6.63 18.61 27.46
CA LYS A 274 6.59 18.08 28.83
C LYS A 274 5.86 16.74 28.97
N ASP A 275 4.99 16.41 28.04
CA ASP A 275 4.32 15.12 28.00
C ASP A 275 5.22 14.08 27.29
N LEU A 276 5.95 14.48 26.26
CA LEU A 276 7.05 13.71 25.65
C LEU A 276 8.20 13.42 26.62
N GLU A 277 8.64 14.39 27.44
CA GLU A 277 9.64 14.19 28.49
C GLU A 277 9.27 13.05 29.46
N LYS A 278 7.98 12.92 29.81
CA LYS A 278 7.48 11.82 30.65
C LYS A 278 7.46 10.48 29.93
N GLN A 279 7.08 10.47 28.65
CA GLN A 279 7.11 9.26 27.82
C GLN A 279 8.54 8.73 27.67
N LEU A 280 9.50 9.62 27.42
CA LEU A 280 10.93 9.27 27.35
C LEU A 280 11.44 8.68 28.67
N GLU A 281 11.07 9.26 29.82
CA GLU A 281 11.49 8.73 31.13
C GLU A 281 10.83 7.37 31.44
N HIS A 282 9.57 7.16 31.04
CA HIS A 282 8.92 5.85 31.13
C HIS A 282 9.58 4.81 30.21
N GLN A 283 9.99 5.22 29.00
CA GLN A 283 10.68 4.36 28.04
C GLN A 283 12.06 3.92 28.57
N LYS A 284 12.79 4.79 29.29
CA LYS A 284 14.05 4.41 29.97
C LYS A 284 13.83 3.35 31.05
N ASP A 285 12.79 3.50 31.87
CA ASP A 285 12.41 2.52 32.91
C ASP A 285 12.04 1.15 32.29
N ILE A 286 11.37 1.14 31.13
CA ILE A 286 11.12 -0.08 30.35
C ILE A 286 12.44 -0.67 29.81
N SER A 287 13.30 0.14 29.18
CA SER A 287 14.59 -0.30 28.65
C SER A 287 15.53 -0.87 29.71
N GLN A 288 15.54 -0.31 30.93
CA GLN A 288 16.30 -0.88 32.04
C GLN A 288 15.77 -2.27 32.43
N LYS A 289 14.45 -2.43 32.55
CA LYS A 289 13.81 -3.73 32.86
C LYS A 289 14.07 -4.77 31.78
N LEU A 290 14.10 -4.35 30.50
CA LEU A 290 14.48 -5.22 29.38
C LEU A 290 15.96 -5.64 29.45
N ALA A 291 16.87 -4.77 29.88
CA ALA A 291 18.28 -5.13 30.11
C ALA A 291 18.43 -6.15 31.25
N GLU A 292 17.77 -5.93 32.39
CA GLU A 292 17.76 -6.86 33.53
C GLU A 292 17.16 -8.23 33.15
N ALA A 293 16.10 -8.23 32.32
CA ALA A 293 15.52 -9.45 31.75
C ALA A 293 16.48 -10.16 30.76
N ARG A 294 17.21 -9.39 29.92
CA ARG A 294 18.20 -9.93 28.96
C ARG A 294 19.37 -10.62 29.66
N ASP A 295 19.93 -10.03 30.72
CA ASP A 295 20.99 -10.66 31.51
C ASP A 295 20.50 -11.90 32.27
N THR A 296 19.24 -11.88 32.73
CA THR A 296 18.58 -13.07 33.31
C THR A 296 18.43 -14.19 32.27
N ARG A 297 17.97 -13.87 31.06
CA ARG A 297 17.82 -14.81 29.94
C ARG A 297 19.16 -15.37 29.47
N LYS A 298 20.20 -14.54 29.40
CA LYS A 298 21.59 -14.95 29.11
C LYS A 298 22.11 -15.91 30.18
N SER A 299 21.88 -15.62 31.46
CA SER A 299 22.27 -16.50 32.56
C SER A 299 21.57 -17.87 32.51
N GLN A 300 20.33 -17.94 32.01
CA GLN A 300 19.62 -19.20 31.75
C GLN A 300 20.22 -19.96 30.55
N LEU A 301 20.53 -19.25 29.45
CA LEU A 301 21.17 -19.84 28.26
C LEU A 301 22.56 -20.42 28.59
N ASP A 302 23.36 -19.70 29.38
CA ASP A 302 24.66 -20.17 29.85
C ASP A 302 24.57 -21.47 30.67
N VAL A 303 23.43 -21.75 31.32
CA VAL A 303 23.18 -23.04 32.01
C VAL A 303 22.77 -24.11 31.01
N ALA A 304 21.79 -23.83 30.14
CA ALA A 304 21.32 -24.77 29.12
C ALA A 304 22.46 -25.26 28.19
N THR A 305 23.39 -24.38 27.81
CA THR A 305 24.59 -24.73 27.03
C THR A 305 25.51 -25.69 27.78
N ARG A 306 25.68 -25.53 29.10
CA ARG A 306 26.46 -26.46 29.93
C ARG A 306 25.79 -27.83 30.09
N ASP A 307 24.47 -27.87 30.16
CA ASP A 307 23.71 -29.12 30.20
C ASP A 307 23.77 -29.84 28.84
N LEU A 308 23.69 -29.10 27.72
CA LEU A 308 23.93 -29.63 26.36
C LEU A 308 25.35 -30.19 26.18
N GLU A 309 26.39 -29.50 26.67
CA GLU A 309 27.75 -30.06 26.70
C GLU A 309 27.82 -31.38 27.49
N HIS A 310 27.10 -31.47 28.61
CA HIS A 310 27.08 -32.67 29.44
C HIS A 310 26.40 -33.84 28.71
N VAL A 311 25.21 -33.63 28.15
CA VAL A 311 24.49 -34.61 27.32
C VAL A 311 25.34 -35.08 26.15
N ARG A 312 26.01 -34.16 25.44
CA ARG A 312 26.92 -34.48 24.34
C ARG A 312 28.06 -35.39 24.78
N ARG A 313 28.74 -35.08 25.89
CA ARG A 313 29.81 -35.94 26.45
C ARG A 313 29.30 -37.34 26.79
N THR A 314 28.11 -37.46 27.39
CA THR A 314 27.49 -38.75 27.69
C THR A 314 27.14 -39.53 26.41
N MET A 315 26.72 -38.85 25.34
CA MET A 315 26.44 -39.47 24.04
C MET A 315 27.72 -39.91 23.31
N ASP A 316 28.82 -39.15 23.41
CA ASP A 316 30.14 -39.53 22.92
C ASP A 316 30.67 -40.79 23.64
N GLU A 317 30.53 -40.85 24.97
CA GLU A 317 30.90 -42.01 25.79
C GLU A 317 30.06 -43.25 25.44
N ALA A 318 28.74 -43.11 25.29
CA ALA A 318 27.86 -44.18 24.86
C ALA A 318 28.20 -44.68 23.44
N THR A 319 28.53 -43.78 22.53
CA THR A 319 28.97 -44.10 21.16
C THR A 319 30.30 -44.84 21.13
N ALA A 320 31.25 -44.47 22.01
CA ALA A 320 32.52 -45.19 22.17
C ALA A 320 32.30 -46.61 22.71
N ALA A 321 31.43 -46.77 23.72
CA ALA A 321 31.07 -48.09 24.26
C ALA A 321 30.39 -48.99 23.21
N LEU A 322 29.47 -48.44 22.40
CA LEU A 322 28.80 -49.17 21.33
C LEU A 322 29.77 -49.61 20.23
N LYS A 323 30.74 -48.76 19.86
CA LYS A 323 31.79 -49.11 18.87
C LYS A 323 32.65 -50.30 19.32
N GLU A 324 33.02 -50.38 20.60
CA GLU A 324 33.78 -51.54 21.11
C GLU A 324 32.90 -52.80 21.25
N GLN A 325 31.58 -52.66 21.49
CA GLN A 325 30.65 -53.79 21.40
C GLN A 325 30.54 -54.33 19.96
N VAL A 326 30.38 -53.46 18.96
CA VAL A 326 30.37 -53.84 17.54
C VAL A 326 31.66 -54.59 17.18
N ARG A 327 32.82 -54.02 17.53
CA ARG A 327 34.12 -54.66 17.32
C ARG A 327 34.24 -56.04 17.99
N THR A 328 33.67 -56.20 19.18
CA THR A 328 33.62 -57.48 19.90
C THR A 328 32.77 -58.50 19.16
N LEU A 329 31.65 -58.07 18.58
CA LEU A 329 30.76 -58.90 17.75
C LEU A 329 31.40 -59.27 16.40
N GLU A 330 32.08 -58.34 15.72
CA GLU A 330 32.88 -58.62 14.51
C GLU A 330 33.98 -59.65 14.79
N GLN A 331 34.67 -59.51 15.91
CA GLN A 331 35.71 -60.44 16.33
C GLN A 331 35.14 -61.83 16.64
N ALA A 332 33.94 -61.91 17.22
CA ALA A 332 33.20 -63.15 17.45
C ALA A 332 32.69 -63.79 16.15
N LEU A 333 32.15 -63.00 15.22
CA LEU A 333 31.72 -63.44 13.88
C LEU A 333 32.91 -64.03 13.10
N THR A 334 34.04 -63.33 13.06
CA THR A 334 35.29 -63.81 12.43
C THR A 334 35.76 -65.16 13.01
N ASN A 335 35.52 -65.40 14.30
CA ASN A 335 35.82 -66.67 14.95
C ASN A 335 34.81 -67.76 14.55
N ALA A 336 33.51 -67.44 14.54
CA ALA A 336 32.45 -68.35 14.10
C ALA A 336 32.60 -68.76 12.63
N GLU A 337 32.99 -67.84 11.74
CA GLU A 337 33.33 -68.12 10.34
C GLU A 337 34.55 -69.05 10.23
N ARG A 338 35.57 -68.85 11.07
CA ARG A 338 36.75 -69.74 11.11
C ARG A 338 36.36 -71.16 11.55
N ASP A 339 35.48 -71.29 12.53
CA ASP A 339 34.97 -72.58 13.00
C ASP A 339 34.01 -73.23 12.00
N LEU A 340 33.21 -72.44 11.28
CA LEU A 340 32.39 -72.90 10.14
C LEU A 340 33.29 -73.39 9.00
N ALA A 341 34.37 -72.69 8.68
CA ALA A 341 35.34 -73.09 7.67
C ALA A 341 36.16 -74.32 8.09
N ALA A 342 36.45 -74.49 9.38
CA ALA A 342 37.08 -75.69 9.93
C ALA A 342 36.11 -76.89 9.94
N THR A 343 34.83 -76.66 10.25
CA THR A 343 33.77 -77.67 10.20
C THR A 343 33.45 -78.07 8.77
N THR A 344 33.44 -77.13 7.83
CA THR A 344 33.33 -77.37 6.39
C THR A 344 34.51 -78.19 5.87
N ARG A 345 35.75 -77.90 6.31
CA ARG A 345 36.92 -78.74 6.01
C ARG A 345 36.82 -80.15 6.58
N LYS A 346 36.30 -80.33 7.81
CA LYS A 346 35.99 -81.66 8.37
C LYS A 346 34.93 -82.38 7.53
N LEU A 347 33.85 -81.70 7.13
CA LEU A 347 32.79 -82.27 6.29
C LEU A 347 33.29 -82.65 4.89
N GLN A 348 34.16 -81.83 4.30
CA GLN A 348 34.86 -82.12 3.04
C GLN A 348 35.80 -83.32 3.20
N ALA A 349 36.58 -83.41 4.29
CA ALA A 349 37.43 -84.57 4.58
C ALA A 349 36.61 -85.85 4.72
N VAL A 350 35.51 -85.83 5.48
CA VAL A 350 34.55 -86.96 5.59
C VAL A 350 33.90 -87.26 4.22
N THR A 351 33.66 -86.26 3.38
CA THR A 351 33.12 -86.46 2.02
C THR A 351 34.17 -87.08 1.07
N VAL A 352 35.44 -86.73 1.21
CA VAL A 352 36.56 -87.35 0.48
C VAL A 352 36.80 -88.78 0.97
N GLU A 353 36.76 -89.02 2.28
CA GLU A 353 36.86 -90.35 2.89
C GLU A 353 35.69 -91.25 2.47
N ARG A 354 34.46 -90.71 2.45
CA ARG A 354 33.28 -91.39 1.91
C ARG A 354 33.38 -91.64 0.41
N LYS A 355 33.92 -90.69 -0.38
CA LYS A 355 34.17 -90.89 -1.82
C LYS A 355 35.24 -91.95 -2.06
N ALA A 356 36.28 -92.02 -1.22
CA ALA A 356 37.31 -93.05 -1.28
C ALA A 356 36.74 -94.43 -0.89
N LEU A 357 35.93 -94.50 0.18
CA LEU A 357 35.23 -95.72 0.58
C LEU A 357 34.31 -96.23 -0.54
N VAL A 358 33.48 -95.35 -1.11
CA VAL A 358 32.60 -95.65 -2.26
C VAL A 358 33.39 -96.05 -3.50
N ALA A 359 34.51 -95.39 -3.82
CA ALA A 359 35.39 -95.79 -4.92
C ALA A 359 35.96 -97.20 -4.71
N HIS A 360 36.28 -97.56 -3.46
CA HIS A 360 36.87 -98.85 -3.12
C HIS A 360 35.82 -99.98 -2.96
N GLU A 361 34.54 -99.65 -2.76
CA GLU A 361 33.40 -100.55 -2.98
C GLU A 361 33.04 -100.68 -4.48
N LEU A 362 33.31 -99.65 -5.28
CA LEU A 362 33.15 -99.66 -6.75
C LEU A 362 34.23 -100.46 -7.48
N GLU A 363 35.48 -100.45 -7.04
CA GLU A 363 36.56 -101.28 -7.64
C GLU A 363 36.18 -102.77 -7.81
N PRO A 364 35.74 -103.52 -6.79
CA PRO A 364 35.33 -104.92 -6.94
C PRO A 364 34.02 -105.07 -7.73
N MET A 365 33.23 -104.00 -7.89
CA MET A 365 32.06 -103.97 -8.76
C MET A 365 32.47 -103.78 -10.24
N GLN A 366 33.45 -102.93 -10.51
CA GLN A 366 34.00 -102.69 -11.85
C GLN A 366 34.86 -103.87 -12.32
N GLU A 367 35.60 -104.54 -11.43
CA GLU A 367 36.22 -105.83 -11.71
C GLU A 367 35.16 -106.89 -12.02
N LYS A 368 34.04 -106.96 -11.28
CA LYS A 368 32.92 -107.84 -11.64
C LYS A 368 32.36 -107.55 -13.04
N VAL A 369 32.18 -106.27 -13.42
CA VAL A 369 31.67 -105.90 -14.75
C VAL A 369 32.68 -106.21 -15.86
N ARG A 370 33.97 -105.96 -15.65
CA ARG A 370 35.03 -106.35 -16.61
C ARG A 370 35.13 -107.88 -16.74
N ALA A 371 35.11 -108.59 -15.60
CA ALA A 371 35.09 -110.04 -15.56
C ALA A 371 33.83 -110.62 -16.22
N GLN A 372 32.64 -110.05 -16.01
CA GLN A 372 31.42 -110.46 -16.71
C GLN A 372 31.45 -110.12 -18.20
N SER A 373 32.08 -109.01 -18.61
CA SER A 373 32.26 -108.68 -20.04
C SER A 373 33.19 -109.66 -20.74
N GLN A 374 34.28 -110.08 -20.07
CA GLN A 374 35.11 -111.18 -20.54
C GLN A 374 34.38 -112.53 -20.48
N ARG A 375 33.59 -112.78 -19.42
CA ARG A 375 32.74 -113.98 -19.28
C ARG A 375 31.71 -114.05 -20.39
N ILE A 376 31.14 -112.93 -20.87
CA ILE A 376 30.19 -112.91 -21.99
C ILE A 376 30.89 -113.27 -23.31
N ARG A 377 32.07 -112.69 -23.59
CA ARG A 377 32.84 -113.07 -24.81
C ARG A 377 33.33 -114.53 -24.76
N GLN A 378 33.76 -114.98 -23.58
CA GLN A 378 34.09 -116.39 -23.37
C GLN A 378 32.85 -117.29 -23.46
N LEU A 379 31.69 -116.87 -22.95
CA LEU A 379 30.41 -117.59 -23.08
C LEU A 379 29.86 -117.57 -24.50
N GLN A 380 30.21 -116.62 -25.36
CA GLN A 380 29.86 -116.69 -26.78
C GLN A 380 30.65 -117.79 -27.48
N VAL A 381 31.99 -117.78 -27.33
CA VAL A 381 32.86 -118.86 -27.85
C VAL A 381 32.53 -120.21 -27.19
N GLN A 382 32.18 -120.21 -25.90
CA GLN A 382 31.74 -121.40 -25.16
C GLN A 382 30.27 -121.76 -25.39
N ILE A 383 29.44 -120.94 -26.03
CA ILE A 383 28.11 -121.37 -26.50
C ILE A 383 28.24 -121.99 -27.89
N GLU A 384 29.17 -121.53 -28.73
CA GLU A 384 29.54 -122.25 -29.96
C GLU A 384 30.17 -123.61 -29.59
N GLN A 385 31.18 -123.61 -28.71
CA GLN A 385 31.85 -124.83 -28.26
C GLN A 385 30.97 -125.69 -27.35
N ALA A 386 30.05 -125.16 -26.53
CA ALA A 386 29.09 -125.94 -25.75
C ALA A 386 27.73 -126.16 -26.44
N THR A 387 27.51 -125.69 -27.66
CA THR A 387 26.54 -126.35 -28.55
C THR A 387 27.17 -127.65 -29.08
N HIS A 388 28.48 -127.62 -29.36
CA HIS A 388 29.27 -128.82 -29.68
C HIS A 388 29.49 -129.73 -28.45
N GLN A 389 29.59 -129.18 -27.23
CA GLN A 389 29.82 -129.93 -25.99
C GLN A 389 28.57 -130.18 -25.13
N LEU A 390 27.40 -129.55 -25.28
CA LEU A 390 26.15 -130.15 -24.76
C LEU A 390 25.82 -131.47 -25.50
N HIS A 391 26.42 -131.69 -26.67
CA HIS A 391 26.43 -132.97 -27.36
C HIS A 391 27.33 -134.02 -26.68
N GLN A 392 28.28 -133.59 -25.84
CA GLN A 392 29.21 -134.45 -25.06
C GLN A 392 28.91 -134.34 -23.57
N THR A 393 29.35 -133.26 -22.91
CA THR A 393 29.15 -132.80 -21.52
C THR A 393 27.69 -132.68 -21.02
N ARG A 394 26.70 -133.14 -21.79
CA ARG A 394 25.54 -133.90 -21.22
C ARG A 394 26.01 -135.13 -20.40
N GLN A 395 27.32 -135.32 -20.34
CA GLN A 395 28.17 -136.14 -19.49
C GLN A 395 28.90 -135.38 -18.23
N ASP A 396 29.11 -133.98 -18.00
CA ASP A 396 30.00 -133.15 -16.95
C ASP A 396 29.69 -131.57 -16.41
N LEU A 397 30.51 -130.74 -15.57
CA LEU A 397 30.26 -129.29 -14.92
C LEU A 397 31.42 -128.28 -14.22
N GLU A 398 31.23 -126.96 -13.71
CA GLU A 398 32.25 -125.89 -13.05
C GLU A 398 31.84 -124.58 -12.07
N GLN A 399 32.65 -123.45 -11.71
CA GLN A 399 32.70 -122.51 -10.43
C GLN A 399 33.01 -120.86 -10.37
N LEU A 400 33.54 -120.16 -9.23
CA LEU A 400 33.33 -118.69 -8.63
C LEU A 400 34.49 -117.68 -7.96
N ALA A 401 34.23 -116.52 -7.19
CA ALA A 401 35.08 -115.21 -6.85
C ALA A 401 35.30 -114.46 -5.37
N ARG A 402 35.72 -113.11 -5.15
CA ARG A 402 36.36 -112.34 -3.89
C ARG A 402 35.96 -110.83 -3.29
N ARG A 403 36.83 -109.90 -2.64
CA ARG A 403 36.58 -108.56 -1.80
C ARG A 403 37.74 -107.40 -1.51
N ARG A 404 37.57 -106.23 -0.73
CA ARG A 404 38.45 -104.92 -0.48
C ARG A 404 38.17 -103.87 0.78
N ILE A 405 38.96 -102.75 1.18
CA ILE A 405 38.78 -101.58 2.25
C ILE A 405 39.72 -100.20 2.29
N VAL A 406 39.43 -98.95 2.88
CA VAL A 406 40.16 -97.53 2.76
C VAL A 406 40.06 -96.28 3.86
N LYS A 407 40.80 -95.06 3.87
CA LYS A 407 40.79 -93.81 4.86
C LYS A 407 41.40 -92.28 4.53
N ALA A 408 41.27 -91.10 5.32
CA ALA A 408 41.70 -89.58 5.12
C ALA A 408 42.04 -88.46 6.31
N ALA A 409 42.20 -87.06 6.13
CA ALA A 409 42.59 -85.84 7.08
C ALA A 409 42.28 -84.27 6.61
N LEU A 410 42.57 -82.94 7.07
CA LEU A 410 43.22 -81.94 8.12
C LEU A 410 42.67 -80.37 8.02
N ALA A 411 43.01 -79.06 8.45
CA ALA A 411 43.91 -77.98 9.22
C ALA A 411 43.19 -76.50 9.39
N ALA A 412 43.49 -75.17 9.86
CA ALA A 412 44.48 -74.07 10.42
C ALA A 412 43.74 -72.67 10.95
N ALA A 413 44.08 -71.36 11.38
CA ALA A 413 45.13 -70.18 11.42
C ALA A 413 44.96 -68.88 12.46
N THR A 414 45.42 -67.55 12.29
CA THR A 414 45.82 -66.40 13.33
C THR A 414 45.54 -64.75 13.20
N PRO A 415 45.91 -63.73 14.13
CA PRO A 415 45.47 -62.21 14.30
C PRO A 415 46.47 -60.90 14.62
N ALA A 416 46.05 -59.61 15.08
CA ALA A 416 46.77 -58.20 15.11
C ALA A 416 46.63 -57.00 16.26
N ARG A 417 46.92 -55.61 16.10
CA ARG A 417 47.22 -54.46 17.18
C ARG A 417 47.12 -52.81 16.90
N PRO A 418 46.98 -51.74 17.86
CA PRO A 418 46.75 -50.18 17.69
C PRO A 418 47.51 -48.94 18.51
N LEU A 419 47.14 -47.56 18.52
CA LEU A 419 47.77 -46.28 19.20
C LEU A 419 46.99 -44.82 19.31
N PHE A 420 47.42 -43.65 20.00
CA PHE A 420 46.74 -42.22 20.16
C PHE A 420 47.50 -40.86 20.74
N ARG A 421 46.97 -39.54 20.73
CA ARG A 421 47.38 -38.17 21.43
C ARG A 421 46.51 -36.82 21.11
N LEU A 422 46.68 -35.44 21.44
CA LEU A 422 46.80 -34.47 22.67
C LEU A 422 47.07 -32.84 22.45
N LEU A 423 46.37 -31.73 23.00
CA LEU A 423 46.80 -30.21 23.23
C LEU A 423 45.78 -29.00 23.74
N ARG A 424 46.15 -27.66 23.98
CA ARG A 424 45.36 -26.36 24.44
C ARG A 424 46.16 -24.92 24.44
N SER A 425 45.89 -23.56 24.78
CA SER A 425 44.86 -22.41 25.12
C SER A 425 45.50 -20.98 25.61
N ASN A 426 45.05 -19.69 25.96
CA ASN A 426 43.88 -18.63 25.94
C ASN A 426 44.12 -17.11 26.61
N ARG A 427 43.28 -15.99 26.39
CA ARG A 427 43.06 -14.55 27.05
C ARG A 427 43.94 -13.23 26.70
N SER A 428 43.73 -11.85 26.92
CA SER A 428 42.64 -10.80 27.34
C SER A 428 42.94 -9.22 27.63
N ASP A 429 41.90 -8.28 27.71
CA ASP A 429 41.62 -6.85 28.26
C ASP A 429 42.12 -5.50 27.57
N THR A 430 41.45 -4.30 27.42
CA THR A 430 40.44 -3.42 28.16
C THR A 430 39.41 -2.63 27.26
N GLY A 431 38.47 -1.80 27.78
CA GLY A 431 37.28 -1.25 27.02
C GLY A 431 37.04 0.30 26.82
N PRO A 432 35.98 0.70 26.03
CA PRO A 432 35.60 2.08 25.57
C PRO A 432 34.33 2.65 26.32
N PRO A 433 33.44 3.60 25.86
CA PRO A 433 33.26 4.41 24.61
C PRO A 433 32.90 5.94 24.78
N LEU A 434 31.69 6.40 24.35
CA LEU A 434 31.22 7.78 23.93
C LEU A 434 31.60 8.14 22.46
N ASP A 435 30.83 8.91 21.67
CA ASP A 435 29.62 9.76 21.87
C ASP A 435 28.70 9.77 20.60
N ASP A 436 27.56 10.46 20.62
CA ASP A 436 26.52 10.48 19.55
C ASP A 436 26.95 11.11 18.20
N SER A 437 26.48 10.53 17.08
CA SER A 437 26.26 11.25 15.81
C SER A 437 25.11 10.65 15.00
N VAL A 438 24.22 11.51 14.49
CA VAL A 438 22.97 11.20 13.75
C VAL A 438 23.14 10.09 12.70
N ASP A 439 22.32 9.05 12.81
CA ASP A 439 22.03 8.09 11.75
C ASP A 439 20.84 8.61 10.92
N ASP A 440 20.97 8.61 9.59
CA ASP A 440 19.94 9.08 8.65
C ASP A 440 19.19 7.94 7.93
N GLY A 441 19.40 6.68 8.33
CA GLY A 441 18.65 5.52 7.86
C GLY A 441 19.01 5.02 6.46
N THR A 442 19.74 5.81 5.67
CA THR A 442 20.12 5.44 4.29
C THR A 442 21.01 4.19 4.26
N GLY A 443 21.88 4.04 5.26
CA GLY A 443 22.88 2.98 5.33
C GLY A 443 23.98 3.11 4.27
N ILE A 444 24.30 4.33 3.85
CA ILE A 444 25.29 4.63 2.79
C ILE A 444 26.64 5.01 3.44
N ALA A 445 27.39 4.00 3.88
CA ALA A 445 28.66 4.21 4.59
C ALA A 445 29.91 4.29 3.67
N ARG A 446 29.79 3.96 2.37
CA ARG A 446 30.94 3.67 1.47
C ARG A 446 30.88 4.30 0.07
N MET A 447 30.26 5.48 -0.05
CA MET A 447 30.31 6.29 -1.27
C MET A 447 31.32 7.43 -1.09
N THR A 448 32.33 7.52 -1.96
CA THR A 448 33.37 8.56 -1.85
C THR A 448 33.34 9.50 -3.05
N THR A 449 33.56 10.80 -2.83
CA THR A 449 33.75 11.78 -3.91
C THR A 449 35.19 11.83 -4.44
N ALA A 450 36.06 10.92 -3.97
CA ALA A 450 37.48 10.90 -4.31
C ALA A 450 38.04 9.47 -4.27
N PHE A 451 38.35 8.93 -5.45
CA PHE A 451 39.10 7.67 -5.60
C PHE A 451 40.59 7.89 -5.32
N ASP A 452 41.29 6.92 -4.72
CA ASP A 452 42.75 6.98 -4.57
C ASP A 452 43.45 6.67 -5.91
N ALA A 453 43.51 7.70 -6.75
CA ALA A 453 44.19 7.66 -8.05
C ALA A 453 45.67 7.25 -7.96
N ARG A 454 46.33 7.44 -6.79
CA ARG A 454 47.73 7.02 -6.60
C ARG A 454 47.80 5.52 -6.35
N ARG A 455 46.93 4.97 -5.49
CA ARG A 455 46.80 3.52 -5.29
C ARG A 455 46.39 2.82 -6.58
N SER A 456 45.44 3.40 -7.30
CA SER A 456 44.98 2.95 -8.61
C SER A 456 46.11 2.84 -9.64
N GLN A 457 46.93 3.88 -9.80
CA GLN A 457 48.07 3.84 -10.72
C GLN A 457 49.08 2.75 -10.33
N ILE A 458 49.42 2.63 -9.04
CA ILE A 458 50.38 1.62 -8.55
C ILE A 458 49.88 0.21 -8.87
N VAL A 459 48.62 -0.11 -8.54
CA VAL A 459 48.06 -1.44 -8.81
C VAL A 459 47.90 -1.69 -10.31
N THR A 460 47.56 -0.67 -11.10
CA THR A 460 47.48 -0.78 -12.57
C THR A 460 48.85 -1.07 -13.18
N ASP A 461 49.91 -0.38 -12.74
CA ASP A 461 51.29 -0.60 -13.20
C ASP A 461 51.80 -2.00 -12.81
N GLU A 462 51.51 -2.44 -11.58
CA GLU A 462 51.88 -3.76 -11.08
C GLU A 462 51.16 -4.89 -11.82
N LEU A 463 49.84 -4.79 -12.01
CA LEU A 463 49.05 -5.79 -12.74
C LEU A 463 49.39 -5.82 -14.23
N THR A 464 49.64 -4.67 -14.87
CA THR A 464 50.12 -4.63 -16.26
C THR A 464 51.49 -5.30 -16.39
N THR A 465 52.38 -5.10 -15.42
CA THR A 465 53.69 -5.78 -15.35
C THR A 465 53.54 -7.29 -15.14
N ILE A 466 52.54 -7.73 -14.36
CA ILE A 466 52.20 -9.14 -14.17
C ILE A 466 51.64 -9.74 -15.48
N TYR A 467 50.74 -9.03 -16.17
CA TYR A 467 50.15 -9.47 -17.44
C TYR A 467 51.22 -9.71 -18.51
N GLU A 468 52.10 -8.74 -18.78
CA GLU A 468 53.18 -8.91 -19.77
C GLU A 468 54.22 -9.97 -19.36
N LYS A 469 54.44 -10.17 -18.05
CA LYS A 469 55.34 -11.21 -17.53
C LYS A 469 54.78 -12.63 -17.65
N HIS A 470 53.46 -12.78 -17.59
CA HIS A 470 52.75 -14.07 -17.68
C HIS A 470 51.82 -14.12 -18.91
N ARG A 471 52.21 -13.39 -19.96
CA ARG A 471 51.36 -13.07 -21.11
C ARG A 471 50.70 -14.30 -21.75
N ALA A 472 51.47 -15.36 -21.99
CA ALA A 472 50.98 -16.58 -22.61
C ALA A 472 50.05 -17.42 -21.72
N GLN A 473 49.99 -17.14 -20.42
CA GLN A 473 48.98 -17.68 -19.51
C GLN A 473 47.75 -16.76 -19.47
N CYS A 474 47.95 -15.45 -19.31
CA CYS A 474 46.85 -14.48 -19.27
C CYS A 474 46.05 -14.43 -20.59
N GLU A 475 46.70 -14.51 -21.75
CA GLU A 475 46.05 -14.58 -23.07
C GLU A 475 45.35 -15.94 -23.34
N ALA A 476 45.60 -16.97 -22.50
CA ALA A 476 44.98 -18.29 -22.62
C ALA A 476 43.77 -18.48 -21.69
N ILE A 477 43.69 -17.73 -20.58
CA ILE A 477 42.49 -17.62 -19.74
C ILE A 477 41.36 -17.05 -20.60
N LYS A 478 40.18 -17.67 -20.57
CA LYS A 478 38.96 -17.18 -21.24
C LYS A 478 38.00 -16.55 -20.23
N VAL A 479 37.41 -15.41 -20.57
CA VAL A 479 36.33 -14.76 -19.80
C VAL A 479 34.98 -14.95 -20.49
N SER A 480 33.97 -15.44 -19.77
CA SER A 480 32.57 -15.36 -20.20
C SER A 480 31.92 -14.13 -19.55
N ILE A 481 31.29 -13.29 -20.37
CA ILE A 481 30.61 -12.06 -19.95
C ILE A 481 29.11 -12.31 -20.03
N VAL A 482 28.41 -12.19 -18.90
CA VAL A 482 26.96 -12.35 -18.79
C VAL A 482 26.27 -11.01 -18.94
N MET A 483 25.33 -10.91 -19.88
CA MET A 483 24.55 -9.69 -20.18
C MET A 483 23.06 -10.05 -20.35
N PRO A 484 22.22 -9.92 -19.31
CA PRO A 484 20.77 -10.05 -19.46
C PRO A 484 20.21 -8.79 -20.16
N THR A 485 19.16 -8.96 -20.97
CA THR A 485 18.45 -7.83 -21.60
C THR A 485 16.95 -8.07 -21.64
N TYR A 486 16.19 -7.00 -21.41
CA TYR A 486 14.74 -6.92 -21.62
C TYR A 486 14.36 -5.48 -21.96
N ASN A 487 13.90 -5.26 -23.19
CA ASN A 487 13.52 -3.96 -23.77
C ASN A 487 14.61 -2.87 -23.64
N ARG A 488 15.76 -3.08 -24.30
CA ARG A 488 16.97 -2.24 -24.17
C ARG A 488 17.53 -1.73 -25.50
N ALA A 489 16.72 -1.67 -26.56
CA ALA A 489 17.13 -1.18 -27.88
C ALA A 489 17.78 0.21 -27.82
N HIS A 490 17.38 1.04 -26.86
CA HIS A 490 17.83 2.41 -26.67
C HIS A 490 19.21 2.57 -26.00
N GLN A 491 19.80 1.52 -25.40
CA GLN A 491 21.05 1.64 -24.62
C GLN A 491 22.10 0.53 -24.86
N ILE A 492 21.68 -0.69 -25.23
CA ILE A 492 22.53 -1.89 -25.22
C ILE A 492 23.78 -1.81 -26.14
N GLU A 493 23.71 -1.03 -27.22
CA GLU A 493 24.82 -0.76 -28.15
C GLU A 493 26.10 -0.32 -27.40
N THR A 494 25.98 0.67 -26.50
CA THR A 494 27.12 1.25 -25.78
C THR A 494 27.82 0.24 -24.86
N ALA A 495 27.05 -0.63 -24.21
CA ALA A 495 27.59 -1.68 -23.33
C ALA A 495 28.40 -2.70 -24.16
N ILE A 496 27.88 -3.13 -25.32
CA ILE A 496 28.57 -4.06 -26.24
C ILE A 496 29.84 -3.43 -26.82
N GLU A 497 29.82 -2.15 -27.18
CA GLU A 497 31.03 -1.44 -27.64
C GLU A 497 32.13 -1.44 -26.56
N SER A 498 31.78 -1.22 -25.29
CA SER A 498 32.75 -1.26 -24.17
C SER A 498 33.38 -2.65 -23.93
N VAL A 499 32.71 -3.72 -24.36
CA VAL A 499 33.25 -5.10 -24.41
C VAL A 499 34.16 -5.29 -25.62
N LEU A 500 33.79 -4.75 -26.78
CA LEU A 500 34.59 -4.81 -28.01
C LEU A 500 35.93 -4.04 -27.88
N GLU A 501 35.98 -2.98 -27.07
CA GLU A 501 37.21 -2.22 -26.79
C GLU A 501 38.17 -2.90 -25.79
N GLN A 502 37.79 -4.03 -25.17
CA GLN A 502 38.63 -4.67 -24.13
C GLN A 502 40.00 -5.14 -24.66
N THR A 503 41.05 -4.71 -23.96
CA THR A 503 42.46 -5.00 -24.30
C THR A 503 42.87 -6.46 -24.12
N HIS A 504 42.17 -7.21 -23.27
CA HIS A 504 42.22 -8.67 -23.25
C HIS A 504 41.14 -9.21 -24.19
N THR A 505 41.52 -10.06 -25.15
CA THR A 505 40.69 -10.39 -26.32
C THR A 505 40.05 -11.78 -26.31
N ASN A 506 40.44 -12.65 -25.37
CA ASN A 506 39.97 -14.03 -25.27
C ASN A 506 38.69 -14.10 -24.40
N TRP A 507 37.61 -13.51 -24.90
CA TRP A 507 36.32 -13.51 -24.23
C TRP A 507 35.19 -14.07 -25.10
N GLU A 508 34.08 -14.40 -24.46
CA GLU A 508 32.75 -14.55 -25.10
C GLU A 508 31.74 -13.65 -24.38
N LEU A 509 30.77 -13.11 -25.11
CA LEU A 509 29.67 -12.31 -24.60
C LEU A 509 28.37 -13.08 -24.78
N LEU A 510 27.70 -13.36 -23.66
CA LEU A 510 26.51 -14.18 -23.54
C LEU A 510 25.32 -13.27 -23.25
N ILE A 511 24.66 -12.82 -24.31
CA ILE A 511 23.48 -11.97 -24.25
C ILE A 511 22.26 -12.88 -24.11
N VAL A 512 21.49 -12.70 -23.05
CA VAL A 512 20.22 -13.42 -22.84
C VAL A 512 19.07 -12.44 -22.87
N ASP A 513 18.26 -12.56 -23.92
CA ASP A 513 17.06 -11.77 -24.17
C ASP A 513 15.87 -12.45 -23.49
N ASP A 514 15.42 -11.84 -22.40
CA ASP A 514 14.38 -12.28 -21.48
C ASP A 514 12.97 -11.94 -22.03
N GLY A 515 12.76 -12.20 -23.32
CA GLY A 515 11.48 -12.01 -24.02
C GLY A 515 11.15 -10.59 -24.47
N SER A 516 12.13 -9.77 -24.89
CA SER A 516 11.89 -8.39 -25.33
C SER A 516 10.86 -8.28 -26.47
N ASP A 517 9.99 -7.27 -26.42
CA ASP A 517 9.02 -6.92 -27.46
C ASP A 517 9.34 -5.61 -28.21
N ASP A 518 10.44 -4.93 -27.86
CA ASP A 518 11.00 -3.78 -28.57
C ASP A 518 11.99 -4.16 -29.72
N ASP A 519 12.65 -3.15 -30.28
CA ASP A 519 13.65 -3.33 -31.37
C ASP A 519 15.00 -3.96 -30.90
N THR A 520 15.13 -4.49 -29.67
CA THR A 520 16.41 -5.03 -29.12
C THR A 520 17.04 -6.05 -30.06
N ALA A 521 16.25 -6.99 -30.59
CA ALA A 521 16.72 -8.00 -31.53
C ALA A 521 17.24 -7.41 -32.86
N LEU A 522 16.76 -6.24 -33.29
CA LEU A 522 17.28 -5.53 -34.47
C LEU A 522 18.58 -4.80 -34.16
N VAL A 523 18.70 -4.18 -32.99
CA VAL A 523 19.92 -3.50 -32.52
C VAL A 523 21.07 -4.50 -32.30
N LEU A 524 20.77 -5.71 -31.83
CA LEU A 524 21.77 -6.77 -31.65
C LEU A 524 22.30 -7.37 -32.97
N ALA A 525 21.49 -7.36 -34.04
CA ALA A 525 21.78 -8.09 -35.28
C ALA A 525 23.15 -7.81 -35.95
N PRO A 526 23.73 -6.60 -35.93
CA PRO A 526 25.08 -6.35 -36.47
C PRO A 526 26.19 -7.06 -35.68
N TYR A 527 26.07 -7.14 -34.36
CA TYR A 527 27.10 -7.66 -33.45
C TYR A 527 27.23 -9.17 -33.51
N LEU A 528 26.15 -9.89 -33.84
CA LEU A 528 26.13 -11.35 -34.03
C LEU A 528 27.01 -11.85 -35.19
N SER A 529 27.69 -10.94 -35.91
CA SER A 529 28.72 -11.26 -36.89
C SER A 529 30.11 -11.51 -36.27
N ASP A 530 30.37 -11.07 -35.04
CA ASP A 530 31.54 -11.50 -34.27
C ASP A 530 31.26 -12.85 -33.60
N GLY A 531 32.06 -13.87 -33.93
CA GLY A 531 31.89 -15.24 -33.44
C GLY A 531 32.16 -15.43 -31.94
N ARG A 532 32.41 -14.35 -31.17
CA ARG A 532 32.49 -14.32 -29.70
C ARG A 532 31.19 -13.83 -29.04
N ILE A 533 30.25 -13.28 -29.81
CA ILE A 533 28.99 -12.75 -29.30
C ILE A 533 27.88 -13.77 -29.56
N HIS A 534 27.12 -14.12 -28.52
CA HIS A 534 26.10 -15.15 -28.55
C HIS A 534 24.81 -14.59 -27.97
N LEU A 535 23.70 -14.75 -28.71
CA LEU A 535 22.36 -14.35 -28.28
C LEU A 535 21.51 -15.59 -28.03
N PHE A 536 20.87 -15.64 -26.87
CA PHE A 536 19.87 -16.63 -26.49
C PHE A 536 18.57 -15.90 -26.16
N THR A 537 17.46 -16.32 -26.76
CA THR A 537 16.11 -15.83 -26.43
C THR A 537 15.41 -16.79 -25.47
N ALA A 538 14.74 -16.26 -24.46
CA ALA A 538 13.88 -16.98 -23.54
C ALA A 538 12.44 -16.41 -23.57
N ASP A 539 11.50 -17.12 -22.94
CA ASP A 539 10.26 -16.50 -22.47
C ASP A 539 10.58 -15.62 -21.24
N HIS A 540 9.77 -14.61 -20.93
CA HIS A 540 10.06 -13.65 -19.84
C HIS A 540 9.97 -14.32 -18.45
N GLU A 541 11.13 -14.66 -17.87
CA GLU A 541 11.27 -15.32 -16.57
C GLU A 541 12.05 -14.46 -15.54
N GLY A 542 12.61 -13.33 -15.98
CA GLY A 542 13.24 -12.33 -15.12
C GLY A 542 14.76 -12.40 -15.08
N VAL A 543 15.39 -11.30 -14.67
CA VAL A 543 16.86 -11.10 -14.70
C VAL A 543 17.68 -12.20 -14.04
N SER A 544 17.18 -12.83 -12.96
CA SER A 544 17.85 -13.98 -12.32
C SER A 544 17.84 -15.24 -13.20
N ALA A 545 16.73 -15.51 -13.89
CA ALA A 545 16.62 -16.62 -14.83
C ALA A 545 17.51 -16.39 -16.06
N ALA A 546 17.48 -15.18 -16.64
CA ALA A 546 18.33 -14.78 -17.75
C ALA A 546 19.84 -14.90 -17.41
N ARG A 547 20.26 -14.42 -16.23
CA ARG A 547 21.65 -14.58 -15.75
C ARG A 547 22.02 -16.05 -15.50
N ASN A 548 21.14 -16.85 -14.89
CA ASN A 548 21.38 -18.29 -14.71
C ASN A 548 21.50 -19.04 -16.05
N ARG A 549 20.67 -18.69 -17.04
CA ARG A 549 20.74 -19.24 -18.41
C ARG A 549 22.08 -18.97 -19.07
N ALA A 550 22.65 -17.77 -18.89
CA ALA A 550 23.99 -17.46 -19.36
C ALA A 550 25.09 -18.26 -18.62
N LEU A 551 24.92 -18.49 -17.30
CA LEU A 551 25.84 -19.30 -16.48
C LEU A 551 25.83 -20.80 -16.82
N ASP A 552 24.81 -21.30 -17.50
CA ASP A 552 24.76 -22.68 -18.00
C ASP A 552 25.49 -22.84 -19.35
N GLU A 553 25.51 -21.80 -20.18
CA GLU A 553 26.21 -21.78 -21.49
C GLU A 553 27.68 -21.31 -21.38
N ALA A 554 28.10 -20.78 -20.22
CA ALA A 554 29.42 -20.18 -20.01
C ALA A 554 30.58 -21.18 -20.06
N SER A 555 31.51 -20.97 -21.00
CA SER A 555 32.63 -21.87 -21.28
C SER A 555 34.00 -21.37 -20.81
N GLY A 556 34.09 -20.12 -20.36
CA GLY A 556 35.32 -19.49 -19.86
C GLY A 556 35.79 -20.02 -18.49
N ASP A 557 37.04 -19.71 -18.16
CA ASP A 557 37.65 -20.01 -16.85
C ASP A 557 37.18 -19.00 -15.79
N LEU A 558 36.95 -17.75 -16.22
CA LEU A 558 36.42 -16.65 -15.41
C LEU A 558 35.05 -16.20 -15.94
N ILE A 559 34.19 -15.76 -15.02
CA ILE A 559 32.86 -15.21 -15.28
C ILE A 559 32.82 -13.75 -14.80
N ALA A 560 32.30 -12.86 -15.65
CA ALA A 560 32.04 -11.46 -15.33
C ALA A 560 30.66 -11.04 -15.83
N TYR A 561 30.17 -9.88 -15.39
CA TYR A 561 28.81 -9.41 -15.63
C TYR A 561 28.83 -7.96 -16.13
N LEU A 562 27.99 -7.66 -17.13
CA LEU A 562 27.76 -6.29 -17.59
C LEU A 562 26.29 -6.10 -17.95
N ASP A 563 25.61 -5.24 -17.22
CA ASP A 563 24.23 -4.83 -17.48
C ASP A 563 24.18 -3.75 -18.56
N THR A 564 23.07 -3.69 -19.31
CA THR A 564 22.96 -2.95 -20.58
C THR A 564 23.04 -1.42 -20.50
N ASP A 565 22.97 -0.84 -19.29
CA ASP A 565 23.09 0.60 -19.00
C ASP A 565 24.54 1.02 -18.64
N ASN A 566 25.46 0.07 -18.48
CA ASN A 566 26.80 0.31 -17.93
C ASN A 566 27.90 0.06 -18.96
N THR A 567 29.08 0.65 -18.72
CA THR A 567 30.24 0.51 -19.63
C THR A 567 31.53 0.21 -18.88
N TRP A 568 32.38 -0.64 -19.45
CA TRP A 568 33.70 -0.95 -18.89
C TRP A 568 34.81 -0.05 -19.42
N THR A 569 35.82 0.20 -18.59
CA THR A 569 37.07 0.81 -19.06
C THR A 569 37.85 -0.22 -19.89
N PRO A 570 38.55 0.15 -20.99
CA PRO A 570 39.22 -0.80 -21.89
C PRO A 570 40.29 -1.71 -21.26
N GLY A 571 40.75 -1.39 -20.04
CA GLY A 571 41.71 -2.18 -19.27
C GLY A 571 41.09 -3.22 -18.33
N TYR A 572 39.77 -3.21 -18.11
CA TYR A 572 39.11 -3.98 -17.04
C TYR A 572 39.43 -5.48 -17.08
N LEU A 573 39.14 -6.15 -18.20
CA LEU A 573 39.39 -7.60 -18.31
C LEU A 573 40.88 -7.95 -18.17
N MET A 574 41.78 -7.15 -18.75
CA MET A 574 43.23 -7.37 -18.66
C MET A 574 43.72 -7.32 -17.20
N LEU A 575 43.27 -6.33 -16.43
CA LEU A 575 43.69 -6.14 -15.04
C LEU A 575 43.10 -7.21 -14.12
N MET A 576 41.84 -7.60 -14.30
CA MET A 576 41.21 -8.67 -13.53
C MET A 576 41.82 -10.05 -13.84
N VAL A 577 42.09 -10.36 -15.10
CA VAL A 577 42.82 -11.59 -15.50
C VAL A 577 44.22 -11.61 -14.88
N ALA A 578 44.94 -10.46 -14.87
CA ALA A 578 46.24 -10.37 -14.22
C ALA A 578 46.16 -10.58 -12.69
N HIS A 579 45.08 -10.13 -12.04
CA HIS A 579 44.82 -10.39 -10.62
C HIS A 579 44.64 -11.89 -10.40
N PHE A 580 43.69 -12.55 -11.05
CA PHE A 580 43.44 -13.99 -10.90
C PHE A 580 44.64 -14.88 -11.29
N GLN A 581 45.52 -14.42 -12.18
CA GLN A 581 46.77 -15.14 -12.51
C GLN A 581 47.90 -14.93 -11.48
N SER A 582 47.73 -14.05 -10.50
CA SER A 582 48.76 -13.74 -9.47
C SER A 582 48.28 -13.84 -8.02
N SER A 583 46.97 -13.86 -7.77
CA SER A 583 46.34 -14.16 -6.49
C SER A 583 46.05 -15.66 -6.33
N ASP A 584 45.55 -16.03 -5.15
CA ASP A 584 44.93 -17.33 -4.85
C ASP A 584 43.46 -17.11 -4.45
N THR A 585 42.79 -16.14 -5.07
CA THR A 585 41.38 -15.78 -4.83
C THR A 585 40.46 -16.44 -5.86
N ASP A 586 39.25 -16.81 -5.44
CA ASP A 586 38.20 -17.35 -6.33
C ASP A 586 37.21 -16.27 -6.79
N LEU A 587 37.17 -15.15 -6.05
CA LEU A 587 36.33 -13.98 -6.26
C LEU A 587 37.19 -12.71 -6.26
N ALA A 588 36.87 -11.74 -7.12
CA ALA A 588 37.47 -10.41 -7.07
C ALA A 588 36.51 -9.35 -7.65
N TYR A 589 36.69 -8.08 -7.25
CA TYR A 589 35.98 -6.96 -7.86
C TYR A 589 36.88 -5.71 -7.99
N ALA A 590 36.57 -4.88 -8.98
CA ALA A 590 37.18 -3.57 -9.15
C ALA A 590 36.35 -2.46 -8.45
N GLY A 591 36.86 -1.23 -8.40
CA GLY A 591 36.05 -0.06 -8.08
C GLY A 591 35.23 0.39 -9.29
N LEU A 592 34.17 1.17 -9.07
CA LEU A 592 33.38 1.79 -10.14
C LEU A 592 33.16 3.29 -9.89
N ALA A 593 32.83 4.00 -10.97
CA ALA A 593 32.39 5.39 -10.95
C ALA A 593 30.89 5.44 -11.26
N VAL A 594 30.08 6.01 -10.36
CA VAL A 594 28.66 6.27 -10.60
C VAL A 594 28.52 7.63 -11.27
N VAL A 595 27.82 7.67 -12.41
CA VAL A 595 27.57 8.87 -13.21
C VAL A 595 26.06 9.14 -13.34
N GLU A 596 25.70 10.40 -13.51
CA GLU A 596 24.33 10.83 -13.83
C GLU A 596 24.09 10.79 -15.36
N ASP A 597 22.83 10.90 -15.82
CA ASP A 597 22.47 10.91 -17.25
C ASP A 597 23.15 12.05 -18.06
N SER A 598 23.68 13.08 -17.39
CA SER A 598 24.51 14.13 -18.01
C SER A 598 25.94 13.67 -18.35
N GLY A 599 26.38 12.52 -17.83
CA GLY A 599 27.76 12.06 -17.80
C GLY A 599 28.60 12.61 -16.64
N ASP A 600 28.01 13.40 -15.72
CA ASP A 600 28.72 13.93 -14.56
C ASP A 600 28.96 12.86 -13.48
N LEU A 601 30.14 12.88 -12.87
CA LEU A 601 30.52 11.96 -11.79
C LEU A 601 29.80 12.30 -10.49
N LYS A 602 29.00 11.34 -10.00
CA LYS A 602 28.25 11.44 -8.73
C LYS A 602 29.13 11.02 -7.54
N TYR A 603 29.73 9.83 -7.61
CA TYR A 603 30.64 9.27 -6.59
C TYR A 603 31.37 8.01 -7.10
N PHE A 604 32.33 7.51 -6.34
CA PHE A 604 32.95 6.20 -6.52
C PHE A 604 32.44 5.19 -5.48
N ARG A 605 32.38 3.91 -5.86
CA ARG A 605 31.99 2.77 -5.02
C ARG A 605 33.06 1.68 -5.13
N GLY A 606 33.51 1.17 -3.99
CA GLY A 606 34.54 0.13 -3.89
C GLY A 606 35.59 0.40 -2.80
N GLU A 607 35.64 -0.47 -1.79
CA GLU A 607 36.66 -0.51 -0.74
C GLU A 607 37.14 -1.96 -0.52
N GLU A 608 38.04 -2.20 0.45
CA GLU A 608 38.43 -3.58 0.84
C GLU A 608 37.22 -4.42 1.22
N PHE A 609 37.30 -5.73 0.98
CA PHE A 609 36.18 -6.62 1.29
C PHE A 609 36.14 -7.03 2.76
N ASP A 610 35.05 -6.68 3.42
CA ASP A 610 34.56 -7.28 4.66
C ASP A 610 33.11 -7.74 4.46
N TRP A 611 32.80 -8.97 4.89
CA TRP A 611 31.51 -9.62 4.64
C TRP A 611 30.38 -9.08 5.52
N ASP A 612 30.65 -8.78 6.79
CA ASP A 612 29.65 -8.22 7.71
C ASP A 612 29.27 -6.79 7.30
N GLU A 613 30.27 -6.00 6.92
CA GLU A 613 30.04 -4.65 6.38
C GLU A 613 29.35 -4.70 5.01
N CYS A 614 29.61 -5.73 4.18
CA CYS A 614 28.93 -5.91 2.89
C CYS A 614 27.45 -6.25 3.08
N ARG A 615 27.09 -7.01 4.12
CA ARG A 615 25.68 -7.24 4.47
C ARG A 615 25.03 -6.01 5.12
N ALA A 616 25.78 -5.15 5.80
CA ALA A 616 25.24 -3.89 6.32
C ALA A 616 24.90 -2.91 5.18
N ALA A 617 25.79 -2.78 4.19
CA ALA A 617 25.63 -1.89 3.05
C ALA A 617 26.09 -2.55 1.73
N ASN A 618 25.22 -2.58 0.72
CA ASN A 618 25.55 -3.08 -0.62
C ASN A 618 26.59 -2.17 -1.31
N TYR A 619 27.88 -2.38 -1.04
CA TYR A 619 28.98 -1.60 -1.61
C TYR A 619 29.77 -2.31 -2.72
N VAL A 620 29.53 -3.60 -2.99
CA VAL A 620 30.12 -4.33 -4.13
C VAL A 620 29.07 -4.44 -5.23
N ASP A 621 29.40 -4.09 -6.46
CA ASP A 621 28.45 -4.17 -7.59
C ASP A 621 28.78 -5.32 -8.53
N LEU A 622 27.75 -5.94 -9.11
CA LEU A 622 27.90 -7.04 -10.05
C LEU A 622 28.68 -6.62 -11.31
N ASN A 623 28.51 -5.38 -11.78
CA ASN A 623 29.14 -4.83 -12.99
C ASN A 623 30.67 -4.66 -12.88
N VAL A 624 31.26 -4.90 -11.70
CA VAL A 624 32.72 -4.98 -11.51
C VAL A 624 33.17 -6.27 -10.83
N PHE A 625 32.25 -7.18 -10.53
CA PHE A 625 32.50 -8.46 -9.88
C PHE A 625 32.85 -9.56 -10.89
N MET A 626 33.85 -10.38 -10.56
CA MET A 626 34.33 -11.48 -11.38
C MET A 626 34.68 -12.69 -10.50
N HIS A 627 34.42 -13.89 -11.00
CA HIS A 627 34.74 -15.14 -10.29
C HIS A 627 35.27 -16.23 -11.21
N LYS A 628 35.93 -17.25 -10.64
CA LYS A 628 36.19 -18.51 -11.37
C LYS A 628 34.88 -19.24 -11.65
N ARG A 629 34.74 -19.83 -12.85
CA ARG A 629 33.56 -20.66 -13.19
C ARG A 629 33.48 -21.90 -12.28
N ASP A 630 34.62 -22.57 -12.10
CA ASP A 630 34.71 -23.82 -11.34
C ASP A 630 34.74 -23.51 -9.84
N PHE A 631 33.55 -23.31 -9.27
CA PHE A 631 33.35 -22.75 -7.93
C PHE A 631 32.85 -23.80 -6.93
N ALA A 632 33.70 -24.17 -5.95
CA ALA A 632 33.39 -25.12 -4.87
C ALA A 632 32.85 -26.50 -5.36
N ASP A 633 32.14 -27.24 -4.49
CA ASP A 633 31.51 -28.53 -4.82
C ASP A 633 30.15 -28.38 -5.53
N GLU A 634 29.53 -27.19 -5.49
CA GLU A 634 28.24 -26.86 -6.13
C GLU A 634 28.29 -25.47 -6.79
N PRO A 635 27.77 -25.30 -8.02
CA PRO A 635 27.92 -24.08 -8.80
C PRO A 635 27.07 -22.91 -8.25
N LEU A 636 27.67 -21.73 -8.17
CA LEU A 636 26.97 -20.52 -7.74
C LEU A 636 25.89 -20.11 -8.77
N ARG A 637 24.69 -19.74 -8.29
CA ARG A 637 23.51 -19.36 -9.08
C ARG A 637 22.75 -18.20 -8.43
N PHE A 638 22.07 -17.39 -9.23
CA PHE A 638 21.12 -16.37 -8.80
C PHE A 638 19.85 -17.04 -8.28
N ASP A 639 19.22 -16.42 -7.28
CA ASP A 639 17.92 -16.87 -6.80
C ASP A 639 16.82 -16.26 -7.67
N THR A 640 15.95 -17.10 -8.24
CA THR A 640 14.81 -16.69 -9.07
C THR A 640 13.56 -16.30 -8.27
N SER A 641 13.56 -16.49 -6.94
CA SER A 641 12.54 -15.97 -6.03
C SER A 641 12.80 -14.52 -5.58
N LEU A 642 13.96 -13.95 -5.92
CA LEU A 642 14.29 -12.56 -5.64
C LEU A 642 14.14 -11.72 -6.91
N ARG A 643 13.35 -10.64 -6.84
CA ARG A 643 13.19 -9.67 -7.94
C ARG A 643 14.13 -8.47 -7.86
N ARG A 644 14.56 -8.12 -6.64
CA ARG A 644 15.47 -7.00 -6.35
C ARG A 644 16.56 -7.45 -5.38
N MET A 645 17.72 -6.77 -5.40
CA MET A 645 18.93 -7.12 -4.64
C MET A 645 19.53 -8.51 -4.97
N VAL A 646 19.23 -9.04 -6.17
CA VAL A 646 19.64 -10.37 -6.62
C VAL A 646 21.17 -10.50 -6.79
N ASP A 647 21.80 -9.38 -7.13
CA ASP A 647 23.25 -9.16 -7.18
C ASP A 647 23.88 -9.29 -5.78
N TRP A 648 23.27 -8.64 -4.80
CA TRP A 648 23.78 -8.54 -3.45
C TRP A 648 23.73 -9.90 -2.73
N ASP A 649 22.62 -10.61 -2.87
CA ASP A 649 22.47 -11.99 -2.36
C ASP A 649 23.45 -12.96 -3.03
N PHE A 650 23.60 -12.88 -4.36
CA PHE A 650 24.58 -13.68 -5.11
C PHE A 650 26.02 -13.44 -4.62
N ILE A 651 26.39 -12.17 -4.42
CA ILE A 651 27.71 -11.76 -3.90
C ILE A 651 27.88 -12.23 -2.45
N LEU A 652 26.89 -12.07 -1.57
CA LEU A 652 26.97 -12.50 -0.16
C LEU A 652 27.10 -14.02 -0.02
N ARG A 653 26.29 -14.80 -0.74
CA ARG A 653 26.38 -16.28 -0.76
C ARG A 653 27.69 -16.77 -1.37
N GLY A 654 28.15 -16.13 -2.45
CA GLY A 654 29.44 -16.41 -3.06
C GLY A 654 30.61 -16.12 -2.11
N SER A 655 30.61 -14.98 -1.44
CA SER A 655 31.73 -14.51 -0.61
C SER A 655 31.78 -15.08 0.81
N ARG A 656 30.70 -15.69 1.32
CA ARG A 656 30.66 -16.29 2.66
C ARG A 656 31.84 -17.27 2.86
N ASP A 657 32.60 -17.07 3.94
CA ASP A 657 33.79 -17.83 4.32
C ASP A 657 34.94 -17.88 3.27
N ARG A 658 34.94 -17.00 2.25
CA ARG A 658 35.95 -16.98 1.17
C ARG A 658 36.76 -15.68 1.13
N ALA A 659 37.98 -15.77 0.62
CA ALA A 659 38.82 -14.60 0.36
C ALA A 659 38.41 -13.92 -0.97
N VAL A 660 37.94 -12.67 -0.88
CA VAL A 660 37.59 -11.83 -2.03
C VAL A 660 38.71 -10.81 -2.26
N GLY A 661 39.18 -10.68 -3.50
CA GLY A 661 40.18 -9.68 -3.88
C GLY A 661 39.56 -8.35 -4.28
N TYR A 662 39.82 -7.27 -3.53
CA TYR A 662 39.55 -5.92 -4.03
C TYR A 662 40.71 -5.45 -4.92
N VAL A 663 40.39 -4.98 -6.13
CA VAL A 663 41.35 -4.46 -7.11
C VAL A 663 41.09 -2.95 -7.32
N PRO A 664 41.82 -2.05 -6.64
CA PRO A 664 41.46 -0.63 -6.51
C PRO A 664 41.76 0.23 -7.76
N PHE A 665 41.20 -0.14 -8.91
CA PHE A 665 41.11 0.68 -10.12
C PHE A 665 39.64 0.87 -10.51
N VAL A 666 39.32 1.83 -11.40
CA VAL A 666 37.95 2.03 -11.90
C VAL A 666 37.70 1.10 -13.10
N GLY A 667 36.94 0.03 -12.87
CA GLY A 667 36.58 -0.95 -13.89
C GLY A 667 35.38 -0.55 -14.74
N CYS A 668 34.39 0.10 -14.14
CA CYS A 668 33.11 0.41 -14.78
C CYS A 668 32.68 1.87 -14.55
N GLN A 669 32.03 2.46 -15.55
CA GLN A 669 31.13 3.60 -15.39
C GLN A 669 29.70 3.04 -15.28
N TYR A 670 29.06 3.34 -14.14
CA TYR A 670 27.73 2.87 -13.79
C TYR A 670 26.72 4.01 -13.94
N SER A 671 25.67 3.81 -14.75
CA SER A 671 24.65 4.85 -14.97
C SER A 671 23.61 4.85 -13.86
N ASP A 672 23.45 6.00 -13.18
CA ASP A 672 22.42 6.21 -12.16
C ASP A 672 21.21 6.96 -12.69
N GLY A 673 20.79 6.61 -13.91
CA GLY A 673 19.76 7.30 -14.67
C GLY A 673 18.35 7.29 -14.07
N ASP A 674 17.53 8.21 -14.58
CA ASP A 674 16.29 8.65 -13.92
C ASP A 674 15.00 7.89 -14.32
N SER A 675 15.11 6.79 -15.05
CA SER A 675 13.97 6.03 -15.59
C SER A 675 13.14 5.27 -14.54
N GLU A 676 11.81 5.34 -14.64
CA GLU A 676 10.88 4.69 -13.70
C GLU A 676 10.87 3.15 -13.83
N GLU A 677 11.19 2.62 -15.02
CA GLU A 677 11.29 1.19 -15.34
C GLU A 677 12.47 0.46 -14.66
N ARG A 678 13.34 1.20 -13.96
CA ARG A 678 14.56 0.65 -13.35
C ARG A 678 14.20 -0.14 -12.09
N ILE A 679 14.65 -1.39 -11.99
CA ILE A 679 14.39 -2.33 -10.86
C ILE A 679 14.78 -1.75 -9.48
N SER A 680 15.75 -0.83 -9.43
CA SER A 680 16.12 -0.11 -8.19
C SER A 680 15.12 0.97 -7.76
N ARG A 681 14.06 1.21 -8.55
CA ARG A 681 12.96 2.13 -8.27
C ARG A 681 11.63 1.38 -8.19
N SER A 682 11.29 0.57 -9.19
CA SER A 682 9.99 -0.11 -9.29
C SER A 682 9.75 -1.17 -8.19
N GLU A 683 10.68 -2.13 -8.02
CA GLU A 683 10.50 -3.27 -7.12
C GLU A 683 10.64 -2.89 -5.62
N PRO A 684 9.87 -3.51 -4.69
CA PRO A 684 9.84 -3.15 -3.27
C PRO A 684 11.20 -3.08 -2.54
N ILE A 685 11.43 -2.01 -1.76
CA ILE A 685 12.64 -1.87 -0.94
C ILE A 685 12.76 -2.95 0.17
N ALA A 686 11.66 -3.64 0.49
CA ALA A 686 11.60 -4.76 1.44
C ALA A 686 12.57 -5.92 1.11
N TYR A 687 12.94 -6.11 -0.16
CA TYR A 687 13.96 -7.10 -0.55
C TYR A 687 15.33 -6.83 0.10
N ARG A 688 15.63 -5.59 0.55
CA ARG A 688 16.84 -5.28 1.34
C ARG A 688 16.88 -6.10 2.63
N GLU A 689 15.77 -6.16 3.37
CA GLU A 689 15.71 -6.92 4.63
C GLU A 689 15.67 -8.44 4.38
N ILE A 690 14.97 -8.89 3.32
CA ILE A 690 14.95 -10.31 2.93
C ILE A 690 16.37 -10.83 2.67
N VAL A 691 17.20 -10.09 1.92
CA VAL A 691 18.60 -10.49 1.64
C VAL A 691 19.47 -10.48 2.90
N GLN A 692 19.27 -9.50 3.80
CA GLN A 692 19.98 -9.44 5.09
C GLN A 692 19.60 -10.58 6.03
N ILE A 693 18.32 -10.99 6.05
CA ILE A 693 17.83 -12.12 6.85
C ILE A 693 18.34 -13.45 6.28
N ARG A 694 18.26 -13.65 4.95
CA ARG A 694 18.79 -14.84 4.23
C ARG A 694 20.28 -15.08 4.46
N ASN A 695 21.04 -14.03 4.78
CA ASN A 695 22.49 -14.10 4.95
C ASN A 695 22.91 -13.67 6.38
N PRO A 696 22.68 -14.45 7.45
CA PRO A 696 23.01 -14.04 8.83
C PRO A 696 24.54 -14.02 9.11
N SER A 697 25.02 -13.14 10.00
CA SER A 697 26.44 -13.11 10.45
C SER A 697 26.94 -14.46 10.96
N ASP A 698 26.21 -15.03 11.92
CA ASP A 698 26.56 -16.23 12.65
C ASP A 698 25.48 -17.31 12.43
N GLY A 699 25.90 -18.55 12.24
CA GLY A 699 25.01 -19.70 12.14
C GLY A 699 24.79 -20.22 10.70
N PRO A 700 23.85 -21.18 10.54
CA PRO A 700 23.41 -21.65 9.22
C PRO A 700 22.66 -20.53 8.47
N LEU A 701 22.43 -20.74 7.17
CA LEU A 701 21.41 -19.98 6.45
C LEU A 701 20.03 -20.38 7.00
N PRO A 702 19.06 -19.45 7.11
CA PRO A 702 17.70 -19.77 7.53
C PRO A 702 17.00 -20.64 6.49
N GLU A 703 16.11 -21.52 6.95
CA GLU A 703 15.12 -22.16 6.08
C GLU A 703 14.11 -21.11 5.57
N PRO A 704 13.46 -21.29 4.40
CA PRO A 704 12.61 -20.26 3.79
C PRO A 704 11.54 -19.65 4.73
N HIS A 705 10.89 -20.48 5.55
CA HIS A 705 9.89 -20.06 6.52
C HIS A 705 10.46 -19.21 7.68
N GLU A 706 11.72 -19.42 8.08
CA GLU A 706 12.38 -18.62 9.11
C GLU A 706 12.63 -17.17 8.64
N ILE A 707 12.54 -16.89 7.33
CA ILE A 707 12.63 -15.55 6.77
C ILE A 707 11.34 -14.77 7.07
N ALA A 708 10.17 -15.36 6.83
CA ALA A 708 8.86 -14.78 7.16
C ALA A 708 8.71 -14.47 8.66
N ASP A 709 9.38 -15.24 9.51
CA ASP A 709 9.36 -15.05 10.96
C ASP A 709 10.23 -13.88 11.44
N GLN A 710 11.29 -13.55 10.69
CA GLN A 710 12.22 -12.46 11.03
C GLN A 710 11.88 -11.12 10.36
N LEU A 711 11.05 -11.10 9.31
CA LEU A 711 10.77 -9.90 8.50
C LEU A 711 9.90 -8.85 9.26
N SER A 712 10.44 -7.64 9.44
CA SER A 712 9.81 -6.54 10.22
C SER A 712 9.28 -5.43 9.30
N LEU A 713 8.26 -5.76 8.50
CA LEU A 713 7.62 -4.81 7.58
C LEU A 713 7.23 -3.46 8.25
N ARG A 714 7.39 -2.36 7.50
CA ARG A 714 6.99 -1.00 7.89
C ARG A 714 5.78 -0.58 7.06
N PHE A 715 4.67 -0.26 7.71
CA PHE A 715 3.39 0.09 7.09
C PHE A 715 3.07 1.59 7.23
N ALA A 716 2.85 2.25 6.10
CA ALA A 716 2.16 3.54 6.03
C ALA A 716 0.68 3.29 5.75
N ILE A 717 -0.19 3.48 6.75
CA ILE A 717 -1.64 3.37 6.59
C ILE A 717 -2.23 4.75 6.25
N ARG A 718 -2.76 4.91 5.03
CA ARG A 718 -3.37 6.16 4.55
C ARG A 718 -4.89 6.15 4.76
N ILE A 719 -5.43 7.24 5.28
CA ILE A 719 -6.86 7.41 5.58
C ILE A 719 -7.41 8.78 5.19
N ALA A 720 -8.65 8.81 4.70
CA ALA A 720 -9.37 10.04 4.32
C ALA A 720 -9.71 10.97 5.51
N ALA A 721 -9.54 10.50 6.76
CA ALA A 721 -9.86 11.25 7.96
C ALA A 721 -8.84 12.37 8.22
N PRO A 722 -9.26 13.63 8.44
CA PRO A 722 -8.35 14.70 8.90
C PRO A 722 -7.94 14.48 10.36
N ARG A 723 -6.66 14.69 10.69
CA ARG A 723 -6.06 14.52 12.03
C ARG A 723 -6.85 15.24 13.11
N GLY A 724 -7.38 16.43 12.80
CA GLY A 724 -8.23 17.23 13.69
C GLY A 724 -9.62 16.63 13.97
N LYS A 725 -10.28 16.06 12.96
CA LYS A 725 -11.66 15.50 13.02
C LYS A 725 -11.71 13.97 13.09
N ARG A 726 -10.57 13.29 13.27
CA ARG A 726 -10.43 11.82 13.11
C ARG A 726 -11.43 10.94 13.88
N ASN A 727 -11.95 11.39 15.02
CA ASN A 727 -12.96 10.66 15.81
C ASN A 727 -14.40 10.70 15.20
N GLU A 728 -14.57 11.33 14.03
CA GLU A 728 -15.82 11.40 13.26
C GLU A 728 -15.80 10.47 12.01
N TRP A 729 -14.74 9.67 11.86
CA TRP A 729 -14.44 8.87 10.67
C TRP A 729 -14.16 7.41 11.02
N GLY A 730 -14.78 6.47 10.30
CA GLY A 730 -14.56 5.03 10.50
C GLY A 730 -13.14 4.60 10.11
N ASP A 731 -12.59 5.24 9.08
CA ASP A 731 -11.25 5.04 8.50
C ASP A 731 -10.15 5.10 9.58
N PHE A 732 -10.23 6.07 10.49
CA PHE A 732 -9.30 6.20 11.62
C PHE A 732 -9.37 5.00 12.58
N HIS A 733 -10.58 4.53 12.86
CA HIS A 733 -10.79 3.38 13.75
C HIS A 733 -10.36 2.06 13.12
N TYR A 734 -10.52 1.93 11.81
CA TYR A 734 -9.91 0.87 10.99
C TYR A 734 -8.37 0.91 11.09
N ALA A 735 -7.76 2.07 10.86
CA ALA A 735 -6.32 2.23 10.89
C ALA A 735 -5.73 1.92 12.27
N THR A 736 -6.32 2.40 13.37
CA THR A 736 -5.86 2.08 14.73
C THR A 736 -6.08 0.60 15.11
N ALA A 737 -7.12 -0.05 14.58
CA ALA A 737 -7.32 -1.49 14.80
C ALA A 737 -6.26 -2.33 14.07
N LEU A 738 -5.94 -1.99 12.82
CA LEU A 738 -4.85 -2.60 12.05
C LEU A 738 -3.46 -2.28 12.62
N GLU A 739 -3.23 -1.05 13.05
CA GLU A 739 -2.00 -0.61 13.74
C GLU A 739 -1.72 -1.49 14.95
N ARG A 740 -2.74 -1.75 15.78
CA ARG A 740 -2.65 -2.68 16.91
C ARG A 740 -2.26 -4.09 16.44
N THR A 741 -3.02 -4.67 15.52
CA THR A 741 -2.88 -6.11 15.18
C THR A 741 -1.67 -6.42 14.30
N LEU A 742 -1.20 -5.48 13.47
CA LEU A 742 0.08 -5.59 12.75
C LEU A 742 1.27 -5.42 13.72
N THR A 743 1.17 -4.53 14.71
CA THR A 743 2.21 -4.38 15.75
C THR A 743 2.27 -5.61 16.67
N GLU A 744 1.13 -6.21 17.01
CA GLU A 744 1.05 -7.48 17.74
C GLU A 744 1.68 -8.65 16.96
N LEU A 745 1.67 -8.60 15.62
CA LEU A 745 2.37 -9.56 14.75
C LEU A 745 3.89 -9.28 14.64
N GLY A 746 4.37 -8.10 15.04
CA GLY A 746 5.79 -7.72 15.03
C GLY A 746 6.21 -6.72 13.92
N HIS A 747 5.23 -6.11 13.24
CA HIS A 747 5.47 -5.10 12.21
C HIS A 747 5.43 -3.68 12.80
N GLN A 748 6.02 -2.72 12.09
CA GLN A 748 5.98 -1.31 12.47
C GLN A 748 4.91 -0.60 11.66
N VAL A 749 4.16 0.33 12.26
CA VAL A 749 3.02 0.98 11.60
C VAL A 749 3.00 2.48 11.91
N ARG A 750 2.63 3.29 10.92
CA ARG A 750 2.28 4.71 11.08
C ARG A 750 0.99 5.04 10.32
N ILE A 751 0.15 5.89 10.91
CA ILE A 751 -1.09 6.37 10.28
C ILE A 751 -0.85 7.76 9.67
N ILE A 752 -1.16 7.91 8.39
CA ILE A 752 -1.09 9.16 7.62
C ILE A 752 -2.51 9.66 7.38
N TYR A 753 -2.80 10.87 7.85
CA TYR A 753 -4.07 11.56 7.69
C TYR A 753 -4.06 12.40 6.41
N VAL A 754 -5.23 12.75 5.86
CA VAL A 754 -5.31 13.55 4.62
C VAL A 754 -4.66 14.95 4.73
N ASP A 755 -4.68 15.56 5.91
CA ASP A 755 -4.01 16.82 6.23
C ASP A 755 -2.48 16.69 6.44
N ASP A 756 -1.95 15.46 6.44
CA ASP A 756 -0.51 15.15 6.51
C ASP A 756 0.09 14.68 5.17
N GLU A 757 -0.64 14.75 4.05
CA GLU A 757 -0.20 14.14 2.78
C GLU A 757 1.15 14.67 2.25
N ASN A 758 1.53 15.91 2.60
CA ASN A 758 2.85 16.49 2.32
C ASN A 758 4.00 15.91 3.18
N GLN A 759 3.74 14.97 4.10
CA GLN A 759 4.79 14.16 4.71
C GLN A 759 5.28 13.15 3.67
N GLY A 760 6.50 13.37 3.17
CA GLY A 760 7.07 12.66 2.02
C GLY A 760 7.11 11.12 2.16
N VAL A 761 7.37 10.48 1.02
CA VAL A 761 7.64 9.03 0.95
C VAL A 761 8.84 8.71 1.84
N GLY A 762 8.60 8.00 2.93
CA GLY A 762 9.65 7.47 3.81
C GLY A 762 10.04 6.05 3.40
N ASP A 763 11.00 5.47 4.11
CA ASP A 763 11.46 4.08 3.91
C ASP A 763 10.44 3.01 4.36
N ASP A 764 9.13 3.28 4.25
CA ASP A 764 8.09 2.30 4.49
C ASP A 764 8.16 1.17 3.44
N HIS A 765 7.79 -0.04 3.84
CA HIS A 765 7.73 -1.20 2.93
C HIS A 765 6.37 -1.33 2.25
N VAL A 766 5.29 -0.89 2.92
CA VAL A 766 3.91 -1.12 2.49
C VAL A 766 3.11 0.17 2.58
N ASN A 767 2.53 0.58 1.46
CA ASN A 767 1.57 1.68 1.33
C ASN A 767 0.16 1.10 1.41
N LEU A 768 -0.45 1.09 2.60
CA LEU A 768 -1.79 0.55 2.83
C LEU A 768 -2.84 1.66 2.80
N VAL A 769 -3.51 1.80 1.65
CA VAL A 769 -4.61 2.75 1.45
C VAL A 769 -5.92 2.13 1.91
N ILE A 770 -6.49 2.64 3.00
CA ILE A 770 -7.86 2.31 3.40
C ILE A 770 -8.79 3.23 2.61
N ARG A 771 -9.32 2.71 1.50
CA ARG A 771 -10.06 3.50 0.52
C ARG A 771 -11.49 3.74 0.99
N GLY A 772 -11.63 4.83 1.72
CA GLY A 772 -12.87 5.58 1.92
C GLY A 772 -13.02 6.65 0.83
N LEU A 773 -13.31 7.89 1.24
CA LEU A 773 -13.67 8.98 0.31
C LEU A 773 -12.49 9.57 -0.50
N THR A 774 -11.25 9.45 -0.02
CA THR A 774 -10.07 10.06 -0.66
C THR A 774 -9.29 9.05 -1.51
N ARG A 775 -8.98 9.41 -2.77
CA ARG A 775 -8.01 8.70 -3.61
C ARG A 775 -6.58 8.99 -3.14
N TYR A 776 -5.75 7.95 -3.10
CA TYR A 776 -4.31 8.07 -2.96
C TYR A 776 -3.64 7.33 -4.13
N PRO A 777 -2.54 7.86 -4.72
CA PRO A 777 -1.79 7.12 -5.73
C PRO A 777 -1.00 5.98 -5.11
N ALA A 778 -0.60 5.03 -5.96
CA ALA A 778 0.47 4.09 -5.62
C ALA A 778 1.83 4.81 -5.52
N ILE A 779 2.78 4.18 -4.83
CA ILE A 779 4.12 4.69 -4.54
C ILE A 779 5.15 3.68 -5.06
N SER A 780 5.94 4.10 -6.04
CA SER A 780 7.00 3.27 -6.64
C SER A 780 8.02 2.84 -5.57
N GLY A 781 8.44 1.56 -5.61
CA GLY A 781 9.40 0.99 -4.66
C GLY A 781 8.83 0.59 -3.30
N GLN A 782 7.51 0.69 -3.11
CA GLN A 782 6.76 0.16 -1.98
C GLN A 782 5.75 -0.88 -2.46
N ILE A 783 5.30 -1.76 -1.55
CA ILE A 783 4.19 -2.70 -1.82
C ILE A 783 2.88 -1.93 -1.66
N ASN A 784 2.12 -1.76 -2.74
CA ASN A 784 0.92 -0.94 -2.77
C ASN A 784 -0.31 -1.81 -2.51
N VAL A 785 -0.99 -1.52 -1.40
CA VAL A 785 -2.16 -2.28 -0.95
C VAL A 785 -3.37 -1.35 -0.83
N LEU A 786 -4.40 -1.56 -1.64
CA LEU A 786 -5.66 -0.82 -1.56
C LEU A 786 -6.72 -1.69 -0.89
N TRP A 787 -7.42 -1.17 0.11
CA TRP A 787 -8.60 -1.81 0.69
C TRP A 787 -9.84 -0.96 0.49
N SER A 788 -10.65 -1.31 -0.51
CA SER A 788 -11.95 -0.69 -0.74
C SER A 788 -12.93 -1.19 0.32
N ILE A 789 -13.21 -0.33 1.30
CA ILE A 789 -14.10 -0.62 2.43
C ILE A 789 -15.49 -0.01 2.24
N SER A 790 -15.62 1.05 1.46
CA SER A 790 -16.87 1.79 1.26
C SER A 790 -16.78 2.65 -0.01
N HIS A 791 -17.91 3.20 -0.45
CA HIS A 791 -18.00 4.09 -1.61
C HIS A 791 -17.26 3.57 -2.88
N PRO A 792 -17.53 2.33 -3.34
CA PRO A 792 -16.92 1.76 -4.55
C PRO A 792 -17.31 2.50 -5.84
N ASP A 793 -18.32 3.37 -5.77
CA ASP A 793 -18.81 4.24 -6.83
C ASP A 793 -17.85 5.39 -7.20
N ILE A 794 -16.87 5.69 -6.36
CA ILE A 794 -15.85 6.74 -6.56
C ILE A 794 -14.42 6.18 -6.61
N VAL A 795 -14.25 4.88 -6.88
CA VAL A 795 -12.96 4.21 -7.06
C VAL A 795 -12.89 3.71 -8.50
N SER A 796 -11.97 4.26 -9.30
CA SER A 796 -11.88 3.88 -10.73
C SER A 796 -11.10 2.60 -10.92
N LEU A 797 -11.38 1.87 -12.01
CA LEU A 797 -10.62 0.66 -12.35
C LEU A 797 -9.13 0.96 -12.63
N GLN A 798 -8.83 2.16 -13.14
CA GLN A 798 -7.46 2.65 -13.27
C GLN A 798 -6.79 2.78 -11.90
N GLU A 799 -7.48 3.38 -10.92
CA GLU A 799 -6.98 3.46 -9.54
C GLU A 799 -6.77 2.07 -8.93
N LEU A 800 -7.61 1.08 -9.22
CA LEU A 800 -7.38 -0.30 -8.78
C LEU A 800 -6.13 -0.91 -9.42
N SER A 801 -5.91 -0.69 -10.72
CA SER A 801 -4.75 -1.23 -11.46
C SER A 801 -3.39 -0.62 -11.07
N GLU A 802 -3.38 0.45 -10.26
CA GLU A 802 -2.15 1.04 -9.71
C GLU A 802 -1.57 0.24 -8.53
N PHE A 803 -2.31 -0.71 -7.93
CA PHE A 803 -1.93 -1.37 -6.67
C PHE A 803 -1.63 -2.86 -6.83
N ASP A 804 -0.53 -3.31 -6.20
CA ASP A 804 -0.07 -4.70 -6.16
C ASP A 804 -1.09 -5.68 -5.54
N LEU A 805 -1.84 -5.22 -4.53
CA LEU A 805 -2.85 -6.00 -3.82
C LEU A 805 -4.14 -5.18 -3.64
N VAL A 806 -5.18 -5.56 -4.39
CA VAL A 806 -6.50 -4.93 -4.35
C VAL A 806 -7.47 -5.75 -3.50
N TYR A 807 -7.84 -5.24 -2.33
CA TYR A 807 -8.82 -5.82 -1.42
C TYR A 807 -10.19 -5.16 -1.53
N VAL A 808 -11.24 -5.97 -1.52
CA VAL A 808 -12.63 -5.55 -1.77
C VAL A 808 -13.56 -6.11 -0.69
N ALA A 809 -14.36 -5.26 -0.05
CA ALA A 809 -15.21 -5.67 1.08
C ALA A 809 -16.55 -6.37 0.70
N SER A 810 -16.76 -6.67 -0.59
CA SER A 810 -17.95 -7.33 -1.15
C SER A 810 -17.58 -8.54 -2.01
N ASP A 811 -18.28 -9.65 -1.81
CA ASP A 811 -18.14 -10.89 -2.59
C ASP A 811 -18.60 -10.75 -4.05
N SER A 812 -19.70 -10.02 -4.26
CA SER A 812 -20.29 -9.80 -5.58
C SER A 812 -19.45 -8.82 -6.40
N TYR A 813 -18.94 -7.75 -5.78
CA TYR A 813 -18.09 -6.78 -6.47
C TYR A 813 -16.68 -7.33 -6.72
N ALA A 814 -16.12 -8.17 -5.83
CA ALA A 814 -14.87 -8.86 -6.11
C ALA A 814 -15.00 -9.87 -7.26
N ALA A 815 -16.08 -10.67 -7.29
CA ALA A 815 -16.35 -11.60 -8.39
C ALA A 815 -16.55 -10.87 -9.73
N LEU A 816 -17.18 -9.70 -9.70
CA LEU A 816 -17.34 -8.84 -10.85
C LEU A 816 -15.98 -8.27 -11.33
N LEU A 817 -15.19 -7.68 -10.43
CA LEU A 817 -13.86 -7.15 -10.75
C LEU A 817 -12.90 -8.23 -11.30
N ALA A 818 -13.13 -9.52 -11.04
CA ALA A 818 -12.26 -10.60 -11.48
C ALA A 818 -12.26 -10.85 -13.01
N HIS A 819 -13.12 -10.16 -13.78
CA HIS A 819 -13.03 -10.12 -15.24
C HIS A 819 -12.57 -8.75 -15.79
N VAL A 820 -12.03 -7.87 -14.95
CA VAL A 820 -11.41 -6.60 -15.39
C VAL A 820 -9.93 -6.84 -15.66
N GLU A 821 -9.49 -6.51 -16.88
CA GLU A 821 -8.08 -6.56 -17.26
C GLU A 821 -7.24 -5.62 -16.37
N GLY A 822 -6.10 -6.12 -15.88
CA GLY A 822 -5.21 -5.36 -14.99
C GLY A 822 -5.63 -5.28 -13.52
N VAL A 823 -6.73 -5.92 -13.08
CA VAL A 823 -7.16 -5.94 -11.67
C VAL A 823 -7.30 -7.37 -11.17
N THR A 824 -6.58 -7.71 -10.10
CA THR A 824 -6.71 -9.01 -9.40
C THR A 824 -7.34 -8.80 -8.02
N PRO A 825 -8.69 -8.82 -7.91
CA PRO A 825 -9.38 -8.50 -6.67
C PRO A 825 -9.33 -9.65 -5.66
N ARG A 826 -9.10 -9.31 -4.39
CA ARG A 826 -9.10 -10.22 -3.25
C ARG A 826 -10.25 -9.87 -2.30
N ILE A 827 -11.01 -10.87 -1.87
CA ILE A 827 -12.16 -10.66 -0.96
C ILE A 827 -11.64 -10.39 0.45
N LEU A 828 -11.97 -9.23 0.99
CA LEU A 828 -11.59 -8.83 2.35
C LEU A 828 -12.71 -8.00 2.98
N HIS A 829 -13.75 -8.68 3.48
CA HIS A 829 -14.87 -8.00 4.16
C HIS A 829 -14.41 -7.14 5.33
N GLN A 830 -15.26 -6.17 5.66
CA GLN A 830 -15.20 -5.41 6.90
C GLN A 830 -15.08 -6.31 8.15
N ALA A 831 -14.61 -5.73 9.26
CA ALA A 831 -14.15 -6.48 10.43
C ALA A 831 -14.42 -5.76 11.75
N THR A 832 -14.57 -6.52 12.83
CA THR A 832 -14.75 -5.98 14.18
C THR A 832 -13.45 -5.93 14.98
N ALA A 833 -13.37 -4.96 15.89
CA ALA A 833 -12.40 -4.92 16.98
C ALA A 833 -12.95 -5.56 18.28
N ILE A 834 -14.17 -6.11 18.26
CA ILE A 834 -14.87 -6.74 19.38
C ILE A 834 -14.77 -8.27 19.22
N ASP A 835 -13.58 -8.78 19.53
CA ASP A 835 -13.21 -10.20 19.49
C ASP A 835 -13.68 -10.99 20.73
N ALA A 836 -13.99 -10.31 21.84
CA ALA A 836 -14.47 -10.89 23.09
C ALA A 836 -15.86 -10.32 23.51
N PRO A 837 -16.65 -11.08 24.31
CA PRO A 837 -17.90 -10.56 24.89
C PRO A 837 -17.66 -9.31 25.76
N PRO A 838 -18.39 -8.21 25.53
CA PRO A 838 -18.12 -6.93 26.18
C PRO A 838 -18.69 -6.83 27.60
N GLU A 839 -18.08 -5.97 28.42
CA GLU A 839 -18.51 -5.73 29.80
C GLU A 839 -19.93 -5.08 29.89
N PRO A 840 -20.74 -5.40 30.91
CA PRO A 840 -22.10 -4.86 31.04
C PRO A 840 -22.15 -3.34 31.22
N THR A 841 -23.13 -2.68 30.58
CA THR A 841 -23.36 -1.22 30.70
C THR A 841 -24.76 -0.86 31.22
N THR A 842 -24.87 0.34 31.77
CA THR A 842 -26.14 0.96 32.21
C THR A 842 -26.45 2.27 31.47
N LEU A 843 -25.76 2.54 30.36
CA LEU A 843 -25.96 3.76 29.55
C LEU A 843 -27.29 3.77 28.76
N ILE A 844 -27.85 2.59 28.51
CA ILE A 844 -29.17 2.38 27.89
C ILE A 844 -29.95 1.28 28.63
N GLY A 845 -31.28 1.32 28.49
CA GLY A 845 -32.17 0.24 28.90
C GLY A 845 -31.97 -1.02 28.03
N ALA A 846 -32.42 -2.17 28.54
CA ALA A 846 -32.47 -3.42 27.76
C ALA A 846 -33.73 -3.53 26.89
N ASP A 847 -34.53 -2.47 26.88
CA ASP A 847 -35.82 -2.30 26.21
C ASP A 847 -35.78 -1.07 25.28
N GLU A 848 -34.59 -0.74 24.80
CA GLU A 848 -34.29 0.41 23.95
C GLU A 848 -33.66 -0.05 22.63
N VAL A 849 -34.06 0.62 21.56
CA VAL A 849 -33.57 0.42 20.19
C VAL A 849 -32.45 1.43 19.96
N LEU A 850 -31.29 0.98 19.51
CA LEU A 850 -30.06 1.78 19.47
C LEU A 850 -29.65 2.09 18.02
N PHE A 851 -29.29 3.33 17.73
CA PHE A 851 -28.47 3.67 16.57
C PHE A 851 -27.19 4.37 17.01
N VAL A 852 -26.07 4.04 16.37
CA VAL A 852 -24.81 4.77 16.53
C VAL A 852 -24.27 5.14 15.15
N GLY A 853 -24.05 6.44 14.93
CA GLY A 853 -23.56 7.01 13.68
C GLY A 853 -23.98 8.46 13.49
N ASN A 854 -23.13 9.23 12.81
CA ASN A 854 -23.44 10.59 12.36
C ASN A 854 -24.35 10.51 11.14
N SER A 855 -25.36 11.37 11.04
CA SER A 855 -26.23 11.40 9.84
C SER A 855 -25.44 11.79 8.58
N ARG A 856 -24.48 12.73 8.74
CA ARG A 856 -23.82 13.53 7.70
C ARG A 856 -24.82 14.31 6.83
N LYS A 857 -25.93 14.79 7.41
CA LYS A 857 -27.09 15.42 6.73
C LYS A 857 -27.75 14.55 5.63
N ALA A 858 -27.39 13.27 5.53
CA ALA A 858 -28.03 12.32 4.64
C ALA A 858 -29.33 11.76 5.27
N HIS A 859 -30.27 11.36 4.41
CA HIS A 859 -31.48 10.61 4.77
C HIS A 859 -31.09 9.22 5.32
N ARG A 860 -31.73 8.78 6.41
CA ARG A 860 -31.39 7.57 7.18
C ARG A 860 -32.65 6.71 7.43
N PRO A 861 -33.18 6.03 6.38
CA PRO A 861 -34.53 5.48 6.39
C PRO A 861 -34.84 4.56 7.58
N VAL A 862 -33.90 3.68 7.97
CA VAL A 862 -34.13 2.72 9.06
C VAL A 862 -34.30 3.40 10.44
N VAL A 863 -33.66 4.55 10.65
CA VAL A 863 -33.76 5.32 11.90
C VAL A 863 -35.08 6.10 11.93
N GLU A 864 -35.45 6.71 10.81
CA GLU A 864 -36.72 7.39 10.62
C GLU A 864 -37.92 6.42 10.75
N TRP A 865 -37.83 5.25 10.12
CA TRP A 865 -38.81 4.16 10.25
C TRP A 865 -38.95 3.66 11.68
N ALA A 866 -37.89 3.72 12.51
CA ALA A 866 -38.00 3.38 13.93
C ALA A 866 -38.75 4.46 14.73
N VAL A 867 -38.57 5.75 14.41
CA VAL A 867 -39.39 6.85 14.97
C VAL A 867 -40.86 6.66 14.58
N GLU A 868 -41.15 6.43 13.29
CA GLU A 868 -42.51 6.17 12.79
C GLU A 868 -43.14 4.88 13.35
N ALA A 869 -42.34 3.82 13.56
CA ALA A 869 -42.80 2.59 14.20
C ALA A 869 -43.28 2.81 15.64
N GLY A 870 -42.73 3.83 16.32
CA GLY A 870 -42.95 4.11 17.75
C GLY A 870 -41.90 3.43 18.65
N ALA A 871 -40.69 3.18 18.14
CA ALA A 871 -39.62 2.53 18.88
C ALA A 871 -39.12 3.38 20.05
N ARG A 872 -38.61 2.74 21.10
CA ARG A 872 -37.86 3.41 22.18
C ARG A 872 -36.41 3.67 21.74
N LEU A 873 -36.29 4.60 20.80
CA LEU A 873 -35.03 4.92 20.13
C LEU A 873 -34.04 5.66 21.06
N ALA A 874 -32.77 5.34 20.94
CA ALA A 874 -31.64 6.06 21.50
C ALA A 874 -30.56 6.22 20.41
N VAL A 875 -30.17 7.45 20.12
CA VAL A 875 -29.19 7.77 19.07
C VAL A 875 -27.91 8.35 19.65
N PHE A 876 -26.76 7.90 19.16
CA PHE A 876 -25.44 8.47 19.46
C PHE A 876 -24.74 8.87 18.16
N GLY A 877 -24.48 10.15 17.96
CA GLY A 877 -23.89 10.70 16.74
C GLY A 877 -24.33 12.14 16.47
N ASN A 878 -23.64 12.79 15.53
CA ASN A 878 -23.79 14.21 15.17
C ASN A 878 -24.55 14.43 13.86
N GLY A 879 -25.06 15.64 13.62
CA GLY A 879 -25.72 16.03 12.37
C GLY A 879 -27.24 15.74 12.32
N TRP A 880 -27.85 15.42 13.45
CA TRP A 880 -29.25 15.02 13.54
C TRP A 880 -30.21 16.19 13.82
N GLU A 881 -29.68 17.41 13.87
CA GLU A 881 -30.40 18.65 14.09
C GLU A 881 -31.44 18.88 12.97
N GLU A 882 -32.59 19.46 13.32
CA GLU A 882 -33.73 19.73 12.43
C GLU A 882 -34.42 18.46 11.84
N THR A 883 -33.97 17.25 12.21
CA THR A 883 -34.58 15.99 11.78
C THR A 883 -35.63 15.46 12.77
N ILE A 884 -36.49 14.54 12.33
CA ILE A 884 -37.44 13.82 13.22
C ILE A 884 -36.73 12.94 14.28
N VAL A 885 -35.41 12.77 14.15
CA VAL A 885 -34.57 11.92 15.02
C VAL A 885 -33.90 12.73 16.15
N GLU A 886 -33.80 14.07 16.02
CA GLU A 886 -33.18 14.96 17.01
C GLU A 886 -33.64 14.68 18.47
N PRO A 887 -34.94 14.47 18.77
CA PRO A 887 -35.41 14.26 20.16
C PRO A 887 -34.91 12.95 20.81
N PHE A 888 -34.29 12.05 20.05
CA PHE A 888 -33.78 10.75 20.50
C PHE A 888 -32.25 10.72 20.65
N VAL A 889 -31.55 11.81 20.30
CA VAL A 889 -30.09 11.93 20.41
C VAL A 889 -29.68 12.09 21.87
N ARG A 890 -28.81 11.19 22.35
CA ARG A 890 -28.29 11.20 23.74
C ARG A 890 -26.91 11.84 23.87
N SER A 891 -26.13 11.84 22.80
CA SER A 891 -24.79 12.44 22.72
C SER A 891 -24.34 12.49 21.25
N ILE A 892 -23.57 13.52 20.89
CA ILE A 892 -22.97 13.65 19.55
C ILE A 892 -21.85 12.64 19.27
N ASN A 893 -21.35 11.94 20.30
CA ASN A 893 -20.27 10.95 20.19
C ASN A 893 -20.35 9.89 21.31
N VAL A 894 -19.77 8.71 21.07
CA VAL A 894 -19.47 7.69 22.09
C VAL A 894 -18.13 7.01 21.74
N SER A 895 -17.31 6.70 22.75
CA SER A 895 -16.01 6.06 22.54
C SER A 895 -16.13 4.59 22.14
N ASN A 896 -15.28 4.13 21.22
CA ASN A 896 -15.32 2.77 20.67
C ASN A 896 -15.23 1.66 21.71
N GLU A 897 -14.46 1.89 22.78
CA GLU A 897 -14.36 1.02 23.97
C GLU A 897 -15.72 0.64 24.58
N ARG A 898 -16.76 1.44 24.33
CA ARG A 898 -18.12 1.26 24.87
C ARG A 898 -19.13 0.76 23.85
N LEU A 899 -18.77 0.70 22.56
CA LEU A 899 -19.69 0.29 21.50
C LEU A 899 -20.19 -1.13 21.69
N GLY A 900 -19.29 -2.09 21.91
CA GLY A 900 -19.67 -3.47 22.18
C GLY A 900 -20.64 -3.59 23.36
N SER A 901 -20.35 -2.92 24.47
CA SER A 901 -21.23 -2.91 25.64
C SER A 901 -22.63 -2.34 25.34
N LEU A 902 -22.73 -1.32 24.48
CA LEU A 902 -24.02 -0.77 24.04
C LEU A 902 -24.75 -1.74 23.09
N TYR A 903 -24.05 -2.29 22.10
CA TYR A 903 -24.60 -3.22 21.12
C TYR A 903 -25.12 -4.52 21.77
N ALA A 904 -24.38 -5.06 22.75
CA ALA A 904 -24.80 -6.22 23.54
C ALA A 904 -25.92 -5.94 24.56
N ARG A 905 -26.28 -4.65 24.76
CA ARG A 905 -27.26 -4.21 25.77
C ARG A 905 -28.61 -3.79 25.19
N ALA A 906 -28.63 -3.28 23.96
CA ALA A 906 -29.87 -2.90 23.27
C ALA A 906 -30.78 -4.11 23.02
N ASP A 907 -32.09 -3.90 22.93
CA ASP A 907 -33.02 -4.95 22.46
C ASP A 907 -32.78 -5.23 20.97
N TRP A 908 -32.57 -4.15 20.21
CA TRP A 908 -32.15 -4.16 18.82
C TRP A 908 -31.22 -2.99 18.53
N VAL A 909 -30.18 -3.23 17.72
CA VAL A 909 -29.38 -2.18 17.08
C VAL A 909 -29.90 -1.99 15.66
N LEU A 910 -30.07 -0.73 15.25
CA LEU A 910 -30.42 -0.34 13.90
C LEU A 910 -29.16 -0.21 13.04
N ASN A 911 -29.23 -0.71 11.81
CA ASN A 911 -28.20 -0.58 10.80
C ASN A 911 -28.76 -0.07 9.47
N ASP A 912 -27.88 0.58 8.72
CA ASP A 912 -28.10 1.14 7.41
C ASP A 912 -26.79 1.08 6.60
N HIS A 913 -26.90 1.09 5.29
CA HIS A 913 -25.80 1.19 4.35
C HIS A 913 -25.91 2.49 3.54
N TRP A 914 -24.77 2.98 3.01
CA TRP A 914 -24.82 4.00 1.96
C TRP A 914 -25.45 3.41 0.69
N PRO A 915 -26.15 4.19 -0.15
CA PRO A 915 -26.81 3.68 -1.35
C PRO A 915 -25.87 2.90 -2.27
N SER A 916 -24.62 3.35 -2.46
CA SER A 916 -23.62 2.61 -3.24
C SER A 916 -23.08 1.37 -2.52
N MET A 917 -22.90 1.40 -1.19
CA MET A 917 -22.55 0.19 -0.43
C MET A 917 -23.63 -0.88 -0.56
N GLN A 918 -24.90 -0.52 -0.34
CA GLN A 918 -26.05 -1.39 -0.59
C GLN A 918 -26.01 -1.92 -2.03
N ALA A 919 -25.92 -1.03 -3.02
CA ALA A 919 -25.95 -1.36 -4.44
C ALA A 919 -24.75 -2.20 -4.93
N PHE A 920 -23.66 -2.32 -4.19
CA PHE A 920 -22.49 -3.14 -4.55
C PHE A 920 -22.30 -4.36 -3.62
N GLY A 921 -23.28 -4.69 -2.75
CA GLY A 921 -23.18 -5.82 -1.82
C GLY A 921 -22.23 -5.63 -0.62
N TYR A 922 -21.79 -4.39 -0.36
CA TYR A 922 -20.91 -4.08 0.77
C TYR A 922 -21.69 -4.10 2.08
N VAL A 923 -21.30 -4.99 3.01
CA VAL A 923 -21.84 -5.03 4.38
C VAL A 923 -21.10 -4.04 5.28
N SER A 924 -21.84 -3.22 6.04
CA SER A 924 -21.27 -2.16 6.88
C SER A 924 -20.71 -2.66 8.23
N ASN A 925 -19.73 -1.94 8.79
CA ASN A 925 -18.96 -2.41 9.96
C ASN A 925 -19.82 -2.72 11.18
N ARG A 926 -20.90 -1.93 11.35
CA ARG A 926 -21.85 -2.06 12.44
C ARG A 926 -22.48 -3.45 12.49
N VAL A 927 -22.61 -4.14 11.35
CA VAL A 927 -23.07 -5.54 11.30
C VAL A 927 -22.08 -6.46 12.03
N PHE A 928 -20.80 -6.36 11.70
CA PHE A 928 -19.72 -7.12 12.34
C PHE A 928 -19.56 -6.74 13.81
N ASP A 929 -19.59 -5.45 14.16
CA ASP A 929 -19.45 -5.01 15.55
C ASP A 929 -20.59 -5.46 16.46
N VAL A 930 -21.84 -5.45 15.97
CA VAL A 930 -23.00 -5.87 16.76
C VAL A 930 -23.03 -7.40 16.90
N LEU A 931 -22.75 -8.16 15.83
CA LEU A 931 -22.65 -9.63 15.92
C LEU A 931 -21.46 -10.08 16.76
N GLY A 932 -20.32 -9.39 16.65
CA GLY A 932 -19.13 -9.59 17.50
C GLY A 932 -19.43 -9.35 18.99
N ALA A 933 -20.17 -8.28 19.30
CA ALA A 933 -20.69 -8.01 20.64
C ALA A 933 -21.79 -9.01 21.11
N GLY A 934 -22.45 -9.71 20.19
CA GLY A 934 -23.59 -10.58 20.47
C GLY A 934 -24.95 -9.87 20.56
N GLY A 935 -25.06 -8.63 20.09
CA GLY A 935 -26.31 -7.88 19.99
C GLY A 935 -27.18 -8.30 18.80
N ARG A 936 -28.44 -7.87 18.77
CA ARG A 936 -29.42 -8.17 17.69
C ARG A 936 -29.50 -7.00 16.71
N LEU A 937 -29.79 -7.29 15.43
CA LEU A 937 -29.78 -6.30 14.35
C LEU A 937 -31.11 -6.20 13.60
N ILE A 938 -31.56 -4.96 13.38
CA ILE A 938 -32.49 -4.58 12.32
C ILE A 938 -31.67 -3.82 11.26
N SER A 939 -31.74 -4.21 10.00
CA SER A 939 -31.05 -3.54 8.89
C SER A 939 -32.02 -3.20 7.77
N ASP A 940 -31.65 -2.21 6.96
CA ASP A 940 -32.06 -2.15 5.56
C ASP A 940 -31.82 -3.47 4.81
N THR A 941 -32.51 -3.64 3.68
CA THR A 941 -32.39 -4.86 2.87
C THR A 941 -31.11 -4.83 2.02
N VAL A 942 -30.16 -5.71 2.35
CA VAL A 942 -28.93 -5.96 1.58
C VAL A 942 -28.74 -7.47 1.52
N PRO A 943 -29.05 -8.14 0.39
CA PRO A 943 -29.14 -9.60 0.33
C PRO A 943 -27.85 -10.36 0.71
N SER A 944 -26.66 -9.78 0.56
CA SER A 944 -25.40 -10.33 1.09
C SER A 944 -25.45 -10.60 2.60
N LEU A 945 -26.25 -9.84 3.38
CA LEU A 945 -26.48 -10.09 4.82
C LEU A 945 -27.07 -11.48 5.09
N GLU A 946 -28.00 -11.96 4.26
CA GLU A 946 -28.63 -13.28 4.44
C GLU A 946 -27.71 -14.42 3.99
N VAL A 947 -26.70 -14.13 3.16
CA VAL A 947 -25.72 -15.15 2.73
C VAL A 947 -24.56 -15.24 3.71
N MET A 948 -24.04 -14.11 4.20
CA MET A 948 -22.99 -14.08 5.23
C MET A 948 -23.54 -14.50 6.61
N PHE A 949 -24.75 -14.06 6.95
CA PHE A 949 -25.35 -14.21 8.28
C PHE A 949 -26.81 -14.75 8.21
N PRO A 950 -27.02 -15.96 7.62
CA PRO A 950 -28.34 -16.53 7.38
C PRO A 950 -29.16 -16.67 8.66
N GLY A 951 -30.38 -16.11 8.67
CA GLY A 951 -31.27 -16.15 9.82
C GLY A 951 -30.73 -15.44 11.07
N SER A 952 -29.87 -14.41 10.93
CA SER A 952 -29.26 -13.68 12.05
C SER A 952 -29.64 -12.20 12.14
N ILE A 953 -30.22 -11.63 11.08
CA ILE A 953 -30.49 -10.18 10.94
C ILE A 953 -31.92 -9.97 10.46
N ALA A 954 -32.66 -9.05 11.08
CA ALA A 954 -34.00 -8.67 10.64
C ALA A 954 -33.91 -7.58 9.56
N GLN A 955 -34.14 -7.94 8.30
CA GLN A 955 -34.12 -6.97 7.19
C GLN A 955 -35.51 -6.30 7.02
N VAL A 956 -35.52 -4.98 6.81
CA VAL A 956 -36.73 -4.16 6.69
C VAL A 956 -36.71 -3.26 5.45
N GLY A 957 -37.90 -2.83 5.00
CA GLY A 957 -38.08 -1.85 3.93
C GLY A 957 -39.06 -0.71 4.28
N SER A 958 -39.61 -0.68 5.50
CA SER A 958 -40.58 0.32 5.94
C SER A 958 -40.73 0.38 7.47
N ALA A 959 -41.36 1.46 7.96
CA ALA A 959 -41.82 1.58 9.35
C ALA A 959 -42.85 0.51 9.77
N ALA A 960 -43.57 -0.10 8.82
CA ALA A 960 -44.46 -1.22 9.11
C ALA A 960 -43.64 -2.47 9.47
N ASP A 961 -42.56 -2.74 8.74
CA ASP A 961 -41.70 -3.90 8.97
C ASP A 961 -40.93 -3.75 10.29
N VAL A 962 -40.40 -2.56 10.58
CA VAL A 962 -39.78 -2.25 11.89
C VAL A 962 -40.79 -2.48 13.02
N ARG A 963 -42.04 -2.01 12.88
CA ARG A 963 -43.09 -2.23 13.88
C ARG A 963 -43.44 -3.72 14.04
N ASN A 964 -43.43 -4.50 12.96
CA ASN A 964 -43.63 -5.95 13.01
C ASN A 964 -42.48 -6.62 13.80
N VAL A 965 -41.21 -6.34 13.47
CA VAL A 965 -40.03 -6.90 14.16
C VAL A 965 -40.01 -6.57 15.66
N LEU A 966 -40.50 -5.39 16.06
CA LEU A 966 -40.61 -4.96 17.46
C LEU A 966 -41.85 -5.52 18.20
N THR A 967 -42.81 -6.14 17.51
CA THR A 967 -44.05 -6.66 18.13
C THR A 967 -44.24 -8.18 18.03
N ASP A 968 -43.73 -8.80 16.97
CA ASP A 968 -43.61 -10.25 16.80
C ASP A 968 -42.19 -10.58 16.27
N PRO A 969 -41.18 -10.63 17.17
CA PRO A 969 -39.78 -10.75 16.78
C PRO A 969 -39.48 -12.02 15.95
N PRO A 970 -38.74 -11.91 14.84
CA PRO A 970 -38.38 -13.06 14.02
C PRO A 970 -37.45 -14.03 14.77
N ASP A 971 -37.56 -15.32 14.44
CA ASP A 971 -36.69 -16.37 14.97
C ASP A 971 -35.30 -16.28 14.34
N LEU A 972 -34.37 -15.62 15.05
CA LEU A 972 -32.98 -15.44 14.61
C LEU A 972 -32.14 -16.69 14.91
N ALA A 973 -32.55 -17.84 14.40
CA ALA A 973 -31.95 -19.14 14.70
C ALA A 973 -30.46 -19.25 14.33
N GLY A 974 -29.97 -18.45 13.38
CA GLY A 974 -28.56 -18.39 12.99
C GLY A 974 -27.68 -17.52 13.90
N HIS A 975 -28.27 -16.65 14.71
CA HIS A 975 -27.58 -15.53 15.38
C HIS A 975 -26.35 -15.96 16.20
N GLY A 976 -26.48 -17.02 17.00
CA GLY A 976 -25.38 -17.54 17.81
C GLY A 976 -24.23 -18.13 16.99
N GLN A 977 -24.51 -18.64 15.79
CA GLN A 977 -23.48 -19.09 14.84
C GLN A 977 -22.79 -17.88 14.21
N SER A 978 -23.53 -16.93 13.62
CA SER A 978 -22.96 -15.73 13.00
C SER A 978 -22.14 -14.88 13.99
N ALA A 979 -22.58 -14.75 15.24
CA ALA A 979 -21.80 -14.08 16.29
C ALA A 979 -20.46 -14.78 16.59
N THR A 980 -20.41 -16.11 16.47
CA THR A 980 -19.19 -16.91 16.68
C THR A 980 -18.28 -16.88 15.46
N GLU A 981 -18.87 -16.90 14.26
CA GLU A 981 -18.19 -16.72 12.98
C GLU A 981 -17.45 -15.38 12.93
N VAL A 982 -18.15 -14.29 13.29
CA VAL A 982 -17.55 -12.93 13.27
C VAL A 982 -16.36 -12.81 14.23
N ARG A 983 -16.47 -13.31 15.47
CA ARG A 983 -15.35 -13.30 16.44
C ARG A 983 -14.17 -14.19 16.04
N SER A 984 -14.36 -15.14 15.13
CA SER A 984 -13.32 -16.05 14.65
C SER A 984 -12.66 -15.54 13.37
N ASN A 985 -13.49 -15.16 12.38
CA ASN A 985 -13.11 -15.01 10.98
C ASN A 985 -13.34 -13.60 10.39
N HIS A 986 -13.90 -12.67 11.19
CA HIS A 986 -14.11 -11.27 10.80
C HIS A 986 -13.58 -10.27 11.84
N THR A 987 -12.40 -10.55 12.41
CA THR A 987 -11.68 -9.63 13.31
C THR A 987 -10.51 -8.96 12.59
N PHE A 988 -10.08 -7.78 13.04
CA PHE A 988 -8.87 -7.14 12.48
C PHE A 988 -7.61 -8.02 12.62
N ALA A 989 -7.50 -8.83 13.67
CA ALA A 989 -6.41 -9.80 13.84
C ALA A 989 -6.47 -10.99 12.84
N TYR A 990 -7.63 -11.25 12.24
CA TYR A 990 -7.75 -12.14 11.07
C TYR A 990 -7.30 -11.41 9.80
N ARG A 991 -7.78 -10.17 9.58
CA ARG A 991 -7.43 -9.35 8.40
C ARG A 991 -5.93 -9.06 8.30
N SER A 992 -5.25 -8.70 9.39
CA SER A 992 -3.80 -8.50 9.40
C SER A 992 -3.02 -9.76 9.00
N ARG A 993 -3.48 -10.95 9.39
CA ARG A 993 -2.81 -12.21 8.98
C ARG A 993 -3.06 -12.55 7.51
N GLN A 994 -4.27 -12.31 6.98
CA GLN A 994 -4.52 -12.41 5.53
C GLN A 994 -3.61 -11.45 4.76
N MET A 995 -3.59 -10.17 5.15
CA MET A 995 -2.75 -9.15 4.51
C MET A 995 -1.26 -9.52 4.53
N ILE A 996 -0.75 -10.04 5.66
CA ILE A 996 0.66 -10.46 5.77
C ILE A 996 0.97 -11.69 4.92
N GLY A 997 0.10 -12.71 4.90
CA GLY A 997 0.26 -13.87 4.01
C GLY A 997 0.32 -13.47 2.54
N ASP A 998 -0.61 -12.64 2.10
CA ASP A 998 -0.69 -12.16 0.72
C ASP A 998 0.48 -11.24 0.31
N ILE A 999 1.04 -10.47 1.26
CA ILE A 999 2.26 -9.67 1.06
C ILE A 999 3.50 -10.56 0.98
N LEU A 1000 3.59 -11.62 1.78
CA LEU A 1000 4.70 -12.59 1.74
C LEU A 1000 4.67 -13.43 0.45
N ASP A 1001 3.48 -13.83 -0.01
CA ASP A 1001 3.29 -14.48 -1.32
C ASP A 1001 3.75 -13.56 -2.47
N HIS A 1002 3.38 -12.28 -2.44
CA HIS A 1002 3.83 -11.28 -3.43
C HIS A 1002 5.36 -11.11 -3.41
N LEU A 1003 5.99 -11.13 -2.23
CA LEU A 1003 7.44 -11.11 -2.04
C LEU A 1003 8.13 -12.46 -2.29
N GLN A 1004 7.37 -13.51 -2.65
CA GLN A 1004 7.85 -14.88 -2.87
C GLN A 1004 8.63 -15.46 -1.67
N VAL A 1005 8.19 -15.13 -0.46
CA VAL A 1005 8.72 -15.68 0.80
C VAL A 1005 7.81 -16.80 1.29
N GLU A 1006 8.30 -18.04 1.25
CA GLU A 1006 7.56 -19.21 1.76
C GLU A 1006 7.25 -19.07 3.26
N ILE A 1007 6.13 -19.65 3.69
CA ILE A 1007 5.71 -19.72 5.09
C ILE A 1007 5.39 -21.18 5.43
N ASP A 1008 5.84 -21.68 6.59
CA ASP A 1008 5.44 -22.99 7.10
C ASP A 1008 3.90 -23.00 7.31
N PRO A 1009 3.13 -23.89 6.66
CA PRO A 1009 1.68 -23.95 6.79
C PRO A 1009 1.17 -24.10 8.23
N ASP A 1010 1.94 -24.71 9.14
CA ASP A 1010 1.55 -24.91 10.55
C ASP A 1010 1.93 -23.72 11.47
N HIS A 1011 2.59 -22.67 10.96
CA HIS A 1011 3.05 -21.54 11.77
C HIS A 1011 1.92 -20.55 12.16
N PRO A 1012 1.90 -19.91 13.36
CA PRO A 1012 0.85 -18.94 13.72
C PRO A 1012 0.74 -17.66 12.87
N ARG A 1013 1.75 -17.35 12.05
CA ARG A 1013 1.68 -16.31 10.99
C ARG A 1013 1.32 -16.86 9.61
N SER A 1014 1.24 -18.18 9.44
CA SER A 1014 0.89 -18.79 8.17
C SER A 1014 -0.49 -18.33 7.69
N HIS A 1015 -0.71 -18.52 6.39
CA HIS A 1015 -2.00 -18.31 5.74
C HIS A 1015 -3.14 -18.83 6.60
N VAL A 1016 -3.94 -17.89 7.13
CA VAL A 1016 -5.29 -18.26 7.59
C VAL A 1016 -5.99 -18.78 6.35
N PRO A 1017 -6.39 -20.06 6.29
CA PRO A 1017 -6.74 -20.69 5.03
C PRO A 1017 -7.80 -19.86 4.31
N TRP A 1018 -7.59 -19.67 3.00
CA TRP A 1018 -8.57 -19.00 2.15
C TRP A 1018 -9.98 -19.50 2.52
N VAL A 1019 -10.86 -18.56 2.89
CA VAL A 1019 -12.27 -18.75 2.59
C VAL A 1019 -12.37 -18.66 1.08
N THR A 1020 -12.00 -19.77 0.41
CA THR A 1020 -12.36 -19.98 -0.98
C THR A 1020 -13.86 -19.77 -1.04
N SER A 1021 -14.31 -18.89 -1.94
CA SER A 1021 -15.71 -18.95 -2.39
C SER A 1021 -15.97 -20.42 -2.74
N PRO A 1022 -16.83 -21.13 -1.99
CA PRO A 1022 -16.70 -22.58 -1.91
C PRO A 1022 -16.87 -23.19 -3.30
N GLU A 1023 -15.87 -23.98 -3.74
CA GLU A 1023 -16.06 -24.87 -4.89
C GLU A 1023 -17.40 -25.58 -4.70
N PRO A 1024 -18.31 -25.54 -5.70
CA PRO A 1024 -19.74 -25.72 -5.48
C PRO A 1024 -20.05 -27.08 -4.84
N ALA A 1025 -20.12 -27.06 -3.50
CA ALA A 1025 -20.09 -28.26 -2.69
C ALA A 1025 -21.36 -29.07 -2.94
N ALA A 1026 -21.20 -30.18 -3.67
CA ALA A 1026 -22.28 -30.92 -4.32
C ALA A 1026 -23.53 -31.04 -3.43
N THR A 1027 -24.57 -30.26 -3.76
CA THR A 1027 -25.61 -29.88 -2.81
C THR A 1027 -26.45 -31.06 -2.35
N THR A 1028 -26.17 -31.56 -1.15
CA THR A 1028 -27.09 -32.45 -0.42
C THR A 1028 -28.27 -31.63 0.12
N HIS A 1029 -29.19 -31.27 -0.79
CA HIS A 1029 -30.35 -30.42 -0.51
C HIS A 1029 -31.12 -30.88 0.73
N ARG A 1030 -31.26 -29.97 1.71
CA ARG A 1030 -32.34 -30.02 2.71
C ARG A 1030 -33.17 -28.76 2.61
N THR A 1031 -34.29 -28.90 1.92
CA THR A 1031 -35.27 -27.83 1.70
C THR A 1031 -35.92 -27.40 3.01
N VAL A 1032 -35.85 -26.11 3.34
CA VAL A 1032 -36.77 -25.45 4.27
C VAL A 1032 -37.62 -24.50 3.43
N THR A 1033 -38.93 -24.64 3.49
CA THR A 1033 -39.85 -23.98 2.55
C THR A 1033 -40.47 -22.71 3.15
N ALA A 1034 -39.92 -21.56 2.79
CA ALA A 1034 -40.63 -20.28 2.77
C ALA A 1034 -40.85 -19.86 1.31
N ALA A 1035 -41.97 -19.21 1.01
CA ALA A 1035 -42.47 -19.09 -0.37
C ALA A 1035 -41.89 -17.87 -1.13
N VAL A 1036 -40.69 -18.04 -1.69
CA VAL A 1036 -40.21 -17.26 -2.85
C VAL A 1036 -40.27 -18.17 -4.08
N THR A 1037 -40.83 -17.68 -5.19
CA THR A 1037 -40.96 -18.45 -6.43
C THR A 1037 -39.57 -18.76 -7.00
N PRO A 1038 -39.21 -20.03 -7.29
CA PRO A 1038 -37.88 -20.34 -7.80
C PRO A 1038 -37.63 -19.76 -9.20
N PHE A 1039 -36.53 -19.02 -9.35
CA PHE A 1039 -35.87 -18.87 -10.64
C PHE A 1039 -35.25 -20.22 -11.03
N SER A 1040 -35.23 -20.54 -12.33
CA SER A 1040 -34.82 -21.86 -12.84
C SER A 1040 -33.33 -22.14 -12.67
N ASP A 1041 -32.98 -23.42 -12.48
CA ASP A 1041 -31.60 -23.94 -12.31
C ASP A 1041 -30.73 -23.89 -13.59
N LYS A 1042 -30.87 -22.86 -14.44
CA LYS A 1042 -30.06 -22.66 -15.65
C LYS A 1042 -29.13 -21.47 -15.45
N THR A 1043 -27.82 -21.69 -15.52
CA THR A 1043 -26.84 -20.60 -15.65
C THR A 1043 -27.10 -19.84 -16.94
N MET A 1044 -27.20 -18.52 -16.86
CA MET A 1044 -27.44 -17.61 -17.98
C MET A 1044 -26.11 -17.13 -18.57
N LYS A 1045 -25.86 -17.39 -19.85
CA LYS A 1045 -24.66 -16.91 -20.55
C LYS A 1045 -24.89 -15.50 -21.08
N VAL A 1046 -24.04 -14.55 -20.69
CA VAL A 1046 -24.16 -13.15 -21.12
C VAL A 1046 -22.84 -12.68 -21.73
N GLY A 1047 -22.89 -12.31 -23.00
CA GLY A 1047 -21.80 -11.56 -23.62
C GLY A 1047 -21.85 -10.11 -23.17
N LEU A 1048 -20.72 -9.54 -22.83
CA LEU A 1048 -20.60 -8.16 -22.38
C LEU A 1048 -19.58 -7.43 -23.25
N VAL A 1049 -19.93 -6.25 -23.75
CA VAL A 1049 -19.03 -5.43 -24.58
C VAL A 1049 -18.72 -4.15 -23.84
N VAL A 1050 -17.45 -3.99 -23.47
CA VAL A 1050 -16.92 -2.89 -22.64
C VAL A 1050 -15.95 -2.02 -23.43
N LEU A 1051 -15.71 -0.80 -22.94
CA LEU A 1051 -14.62 0.04 -23.44
C LEU A 1051 -13.25 -0.64 -23.18
N PRO A 1052 -12.36 -0.77 -24.19
CA PRO A 1052 -10.97 -1.15 -23.98
C PRO A 1052 -10.22 -0.12 -23.11
N GLY A 1053 -9.20 -0.60 -22.39
CA GLY A 1053 -8.44 0.22 -21.44
C GLY A 1053 -7.71 1.40 -22.07
N GLY A 1054 -7.89 2.60 -21.49
CA GLY A 1054 -7.15 3.81 -21.86
C GLY A 1054 -8.00 5.09 -21.83
N SER A 1055 -7.79 5.96 -20.83
CA SER A 1055 -8.40 7.31 -20.68
C SER A 1055 -9.93 7.40 -20.42
N GLY A 1056 -10.50 6.33 -19.83
CA GLY A 1056 -11.81 6.35 -19.17
C GLY A 1056 -13.05 6.30 -20.10
N TYR A 1057 -14.13 5.61 -19.71
CA TYR A 1057 -14.63 5.50 -18.33
C TYR A 1057 -15.33 4.16 -18.02
N GLN A 1058 -15.35 3.76 -16.74
CA GLN A 1058 -16.25 2.72 -16.24
C GLN A 1058 -16.81 3.13 -14.87
N SER A 1059 -18.07 3.58 -14.83
CA SER A 1059 -18.78 3.95 -13.60
C SER A 1059 -20.22 3.40 -13.63
N SER A 1060 -20.62 2.75 -12.53
CA SER A 1060 -21.82 1.91 -12.26
C SER A 1060 -22.34 0.88 -13.29
N ALA A 1061 -22.08 1.00 -14.60
CA ALA A 1061 -22.60 0.13 -15.65
C ALA A 1061 -22.41 -1.37 -15.37
N TYR A 1062 -21.14 -1.77 -15.30
CA TYR A 1062 -20.70 -3.14 -15.10
C TYR A 1062 -21.38 -3.84 -13.90
N ILE A 1063 -21.75 -3.05 -12.90
CA ILE A 1063 -22.30 -3.47 -11.62
C ILE A 1063 -23.78 -3.90 -11.87
N ARG A 1064 -24.64 -3.09 -12.52
CA ARG A 1064 -26.11 -3.37 -12.64
C ARG A 1064 -26.48 -4.65 -13.38
N LEU A 1065 -25.58 -5.18 -14.18
CA LEU A 1065 -25.80 -6.27 -15.13
C LEU A 1065 -25.98 -7.64 -14.47
N ILE A 1066 -25.42 -7.84 -13.28
CA ILE A 1066 -25.64 -9.04 -12.47
C ILE A 1066 -26.95 -8.89 -11.70
N CYS A 1067 -28.06 -9.22 -12.36
CA CYS A 1067 -29.43 -8.96 -11.88
C CYS A 1067 -29.86 -9.86 -10.68
N PRO A 1068 -30.21 -9.31 -9.49
CA PRO A 1068 -29.93 -7.98 -8.97
C PRO A 1068 -28.64 -7.93 -8.14
N LEU A 1069 -28.02 -6.76 -8.17
CA LEU A 1069 -26.62 -6.45 -7.87
C LEU A 1069 -26.02 -6.89 -6.52
N THR A 1070 -26.88 -7.19 -5.57
CA THR A 1070 -26.59 -7.09 -4.14
C THR A 1070 -26.70 -8.45 -3.45
N SER A 1071 -26.68 -9.54 -4.23
CA SER A 1071 -26.93 -10.89 -3.78
C SER A 1071 -25.93 -11.90 -4.34
N GLU A 1072 -25.20 -12.56 -3.44
CA GLU A 1072 -24.32 -13.68 -3.76
C GLU A 1072 -25.06 -14.86 -4.41
N THR A 1073 -26.39 -14.89 -4.30
CA THR A 1073 -27.22 -15.89 -4.98
C THR A 1073 -27.21 -15.76 -6.50
N VAL A 1074 -26.64 -14.70 -7.08
CA VAL A 1074 -26.48 -14.49 -8.54
C VAL A 1074 -25.08 -14.86 -9.04
N LYS A 1075 -24.04 -14.76 -8.18
CA LYS A 1075 -22.61 -15.08 -8.46
C LYS A 1075 -22.37 -16.49 -9.04
N SER A 1076 -23.32 -17.42 -8.85
CA SER A 1076 -23.28 -18.80 -9.37
C SER A 1076 -24.27 -19.08 -10.53
N LYS A 1077 -24.98 -18.05 -11.01
CA LYS A 1077 -26.10 -18.20 -11.98
C LYS A 1077 -25.94 -17.40 -13.27
N ILE A 1078 -24.93 -16.54 -13.37
CA ILE A 1078 -24.59 -15.82 -14.60
C ILE A 1078 -23.15 -16.15 -14.96
N ASP A 1079 -22.94 -16.46 -16.24
CA ASP A 1079 -21.65 -16.75 -16.87
C ASP A 1079 -21.33 -15.55 -17.79
N LEU A 1080 -20.40 -14.69 -17.36
CA LEU A 1080 -20.04 -13.45 -18.05
C LEU A 1080 -18.87 -13.66 -19.00
N MET A 1081 -19.03 -13.24 -20.25
CA MET A 1081 -17.97 -13.14 -21.24
C MET A 1081 -17.77 -11.69 -21.67
N PRO A 1082 -16.89 -10.91 -20.99
CA PRO A 1082 -16.49 -9.60 -21.47
C PRO A 1082 -15.60 -9.71 -22.70
N VAL A 1083 -15.77 -8.77 -23.63
CA VAL A 1083 -14.88 -8.53 -24.78
C VAL A 1083 -14.75 -7.04 -25.03
N THR A 1084 -13.66 -6.64 -25.68
CA THR A 1084 -13.45 -5.26 -26.17
C THR A 1084 -13.83 -5.12 -27.64
N ASP A 1085 -13.68 -6.17 -28.46
CA ASP A 1085 -14.27 -6.24 -29.81
C ASP A 1085 -15.54 -7.08 -29.82
N PHE A 1086 -16.65 -6.47 -30.28
CA PHE A 1086 -17.89 -7.18 -30.59
C PHE A 1086 -17.67 -8.38 -31.53
N GLY A 1087 -16.63 -8.34 -32.37
CA GLY A 1087 -16.03 -9.46 -33.12
C GLY A 1087 -16.10 -10.80 -32.38
N GLU A 1088 -15.60 -10.83 -31.16
CA GLU A 1088 -15.19 -12.04 -30.44
C GLU A 1088 -16.35 -12.82 -29.79
N LEU A 1089 -17.53 -12.21 -29.64
CA LEU A 1089 -18.65 -12.87 -28.96
C LEU A 1089 -19.18 -14.12 -29.70
N PRO A 1090 -19.24 -15.30 -29.05
CA PRO A 1090 -19.78 -16.54 -29.59
C PRO A 1090 -21.31 -16.54 -29.48
N LEU A 1091 -21.97 -15.64 -30.21
CA LEU A 1091 -23.41 -15.33 -30.08
C LEU A 1091 -24.33 -16.56 -30.04
N ALA A 1092 -23.97 -17.66 -30.71
CA ALA A 1092 -24.73 -18.92 -30.70
C ALA A 1092 -24.83 -19.62 -29.32
N GLU A 1093 -24.03 -19.21 -28.33
CA GLU A 1093 -24.07 -19.75 -26.96
C GLU A 1093 -24.71 -18.81 -25.92
N LEU A 1094 -25.03 -17.57 -26.30
CA LEU A 1094 -25.41 -16.52 -25.36
C LEU A 1094 -26.94 -16.41 -25.20
N ASP A 1095 -27.41 -16.25 -23.96
CA ASP A 1095 -28.81 -15.95 -23.65
C ASP A 1095 -29.14 -14.46 -23.84
N ALA A 1096 -28.14 -13.59 -23.69
CA ALA A 1096 -28.23 -12.15 -23.92
C ALA A 1096 -26.86 -11.56 -24.27
N VAL A 1097 -26.85 -10.36 -24.89
CA VAL A 1097 -25.66 -9.51 -24.98
C VAL A 1097 -25.95 -8.14 -24.40
N VAL A 1098 -25.04 -7.68 -23.56
CA VAL A 1098 -25.01 -6.31 -23.05
C VAL A 1098 -23.95 -5.51 -23.79
N VAL A 1099 -24.28 -4.28 -24.17
CA VAL A 1099 -23.29 -3.28 -24.62
C VAL A 1099 -23.29 -2.12 -23.63
N GLN A 1100 -22.12 -1.79 -23.08
CA GLN A 1100 -21.93 -0.60 -22.25
C GLN A 1100 -22.08 0.67 -23.11
N ARG A 1101 -22.73 1.71 -22.58
CA ARG A 1101 -22.70 3.07 -23.15
C ARG A 1101 -21.26 3.46 -23.55
N HIS A 1102 -21.09 3.86 -24.81
CA HIS A 1102 -19.80 4.19 -25.46
C HIS A 1102 -18.84 3.03 -25.81
N ALA A 1103 -19.13 1.75 -25.52
CA ALA A 1103 -18.20 0.65 -25.85
C ALA A 1103 -17.95 0.42 -27.35
N LEU A 1104 -18.82 0.95 -28.22
CA LEU A 1104 -18.61 0.98 -29.67
C LEU A 1104 -18.26 2.40 -30.10
N GLY A 1105 -17.17 2.56 -30.84
CA GLY A 1105 -16.58 3.85 -31.21
C GLY A 1105 -17.25 4.52 -32.42
N SER A 1106 -17.90 3.73 -33.30
CA SER A 1106 -18.57 4.26 -34.50
C SER A 1106 -19.99 3.75 -34.73
N VAL A 1107 -20.73 4.49 -35.56
CA VAL A 1107 -22.08 4.13 -36.00
C VAL A 1107 -22.07 2.89 -36.89
N ASP A 1108 -20.98 2.64 -37.61
CA ASP A 1108 -20.81 1.46 -38.46
C ASP A 1108 -20.56 0.20 -37.62
N GLU A 1109 -19.75 0.28 -36.55
CA GLU A 1109 -19.60 -0.79 -35.55
C GLU A 1109 -20.94 -1.13 -34.88
N ALA A 1110 -21.67 -0.12 -34.39
CA ALA A 1110 -22.98 -0.31 -33.77
C ALA A 1110 -24.01 -0.91 -34.73
N SER A 1111 -24.01 -0.50 -36.00
CA SER A 1111 -24.85 -1.11 -37.03
C SER A 1111 -24.51 -2.60 -37.24
N SER A 1112 -23.22 -2.92 -37.35
CA SER A 1112 -22.72 -4.29 -37.52
C SER A 1112 -23.06 -5.20 -36.32
N ALA A 1113 -22.87 -4.70 -35.10
CA ALA A 1113 -23.23 -5.39 -33.87
C ALA A 1113 -24.73 -5.72 -33.82
N VAL A 1114 -25.58 -4.74 -34.12
CA VAL A 1114 -27.05 -4.89 -34.16
C VAL A 1114 -27.49 -5.90 -35.24
N GLU A 1115 -26.87 -5.92 -36.43
CA GLU A 1115 -27.18 -6.92 -37.46
C GLU A 1115 -26.74 -8.34 -37.04
N ARG A 1116 -25.59 -8.49 -36.37
CA ARG A 1116 -25.13 -9.77 -35.83
C ARG A 1116 -26.05 -10.32 -34.72
N LEU A 1117 -26.56 -9.46 -33.83
CA LEU A 1117 -27.50 -9.87 -32.78
C LEU A 1117 -28.85 -10.30 -33.37
N ARG A 1118 -29.42 -9.50 -34.27
CA ARG A 1118 -30.68 -9.80 -34.97
C ARG A 1118 -30.60 -11.09 -35.79
N SER A 1119 -29.47 -11.36 -36.44
CA SER A 1119 -29.27 -12.60 -37.20
C SER A 1119 -28.99 -13.84 -36.33
N SER A 1120 -28.48 -13.64 -35.10
CA SER A 1120 -28.26 -14.71 -34.12
C SER A 1120 -29.46 -14.97 -33.19
N ASN A 1121 -30.47 -14.08 -33.19
CA ASN A 1121 -31.60 -14.07 -32.26
C ASN A 1121 -31.16 -14.03 -30.78
N VAL A 1122 -30.15 -13.21 -30.48
CA VAL A 1122 -29.70 -12.91 -29.11
C VAL A 1122 -30.19 -11.50 -28.74
N PRO A 1123 -30.90 -11.30 -27.62
CA PRO A 1123 -31.43 -10.00 -27.26
C PRO A 1123 -30.32 -9.01 -26.90
N LEU A 1124 -30.47 -7.77 -27.35
CA LEU A 1124 -29.61 -6.65 -27.00
C LEU A 1124 -30.16 -5.94 -25.77
N VAL A 1125 -29.38 -5.96 -24.69
CA VAL A 1125 -29.53 -5.02 -23.58
C VAL A 1125 -28.55 -3.88 -23.81
N LEU A 1126 -29.05 -2.66 -24.02
CA LEU A 1126 -28.20 -1.47 -23.92
C LEU A 1126 -28.16 -1.03 -22.47
N ASP A 1127 -26.96 -1.02 -21.90
CA ASP A 1127 -26.74 -0.43 -20.59
C ASP A 1127 -26.38 1.05 -20.76
N ASN A 1128 -27.36 1.93 -20.53
CA ASN A 1128 -27.19 3.37 -20.57
C ASN A 1128 -26.88 3.93 -19.16
N ASP A 1129 -25.98 3.25 -18.46
CA ASP A 1129 -25.44 3.67 -17.18
C ASP A 1129 -24.15 4.48 -17.36
N ASP A 1130 -24.26 5.75 -16.98
CA ASP A 1130 -23.19 6.54 -16.41
C ASP A 1130 -23.56 6.91 -14.97
N ALA A 1131 -22.59 6.90 -14.05
CA ALA A 1131 -22.85 7.03 -12.61
C ALA A 1131 -23.24 8.44 -12.13
N LEU A 1132 -23.88 9.28 -12.96
CA LEU A 1132 -24.19 10.70 -12.71
C LEU A 1132 -25.12 11.02 -11.50
N ALA A 1133 -25.56 10.02 -10.72
CA ALA A 1133 -26.22 10.22 -9.42
C ALA A 1133 -25.35 9.83 -8.20
N LEU A 1134 -24.16 9.30 -8.47
CA LEU A 1134 -23.14 8.91 -7.49
C LEU A 1134 -21.87 9.78 -7.68
N LEU A 1135 -21.58 10.13 -8.93
CA LEU A 1135 -20.64 11.18 -9.32
C LEU A 1135 -21.35 12.54 -9.27
N ASP A 1136 -20.84 13.46 -8.46
CA ASP A 1136 -21.28 14.85 -8.49
C ASP A 1136 -20.66 15.63 -9.68
N THR A 1137 -21.09 16.88 -9.85
CA THR A 1137 -20.68 17.75 -10.97
C THR A 1137 -19.19 18.12 -11.00
N THR A 1138 -18.44 17.89 -9.92
CA THR A 1138 -16.99 18.13 -9.85
C THR A 1138 -16.16 16.93 -10.34
N HIS A 1139 -16.77 15.74 -10.48
CA HIS A 1139 -16.05 14.55 -10.91
C HIS A 1139 -15.52 14.71 -12.36
N PRO A 1140 -14.23 14.42 -12.65
CA PRO A 1140 -13.61 14.67 -13.96
C PRO A 1140 -14.33 14.02 -15.16
N GLU A 1141 -15.14 13.00 -14.92
CA GLU A 1141 -15.86 12.24 -15.95
C GLU A 1141 -17.24 12.82 -16.28
N TYR A 1142 -17.84 13.60 -15.36
CA TYR A 1142 -19.24 14.06 -15.44
C TYR A 1142 -19.54 14.79 -16.76
N ALA A 1143 -18.65 15.67 -17.20
CA ALA A 1143 -18.83 16.51 -18.38
C ALA A 1143 -18.68 15.78 -19.73
N LYS A 1144 -18.01 14.63 -19.78
CA LYS A 1144 -17.88 13.78 -21.00
C LYS A 1144 -18.91 12.65 -21.01
N LEU A 1145 -19.28 12.11 -19.85
CA LEU A 1145 -20.36 11.11 -19.71
C LEU A 1145 -21.75 11.68 -20.07
N SER A 1146 -22.08 12.87 -19.57
CA SER A 1146 -23.41 13.50 -19.75
C SER A 1146 -23.79 13.88 -21.20
N GLN A 1147 -22.91 13.68 -22.18
CA GLN A 1147 -23.13 14.07 -23.58
C GLN A 1147 -23.74 12.94 -24.43
N LYS A 1148 -24.74 13.32 -25.24
CA LYS A 1148 -25.51 12.42 -26.12
C LYS A 1148 -24.79 12.20 -27.46
N SER A 1149 -24.77 10.97 -27.97
CA SER A 1149 -24.11 10.61 -29.23
C SER A 1149 -25.00 9.80 -30.18
N SER A 1150 -24.75 9.91 -31.49
CA SER A 1150 -25.48 9.17 -32.53
C SER A 1150 -25.32 7.65 -32.43
N VAL A 1151 -24.25 7.17 -31.78
CA VAL A 1151 -24.03 5.74 -31.51
C VAL A 1151 -24.98 5.25 -30.42
N ILE A 1152 -25.12 6.02 -29.34
CA ILE A 1152 -26.07 5.73 -28.26
C ILE A 1152 -27.51 5.75 -28.79
N ASP A 1153 -27.86 6.70 -29.65
CA ASP A 1153 -29.20 6.77 -30.24
C ASP A 1153 -29.52 5.55 -31.13
N LEU A 1154 -28.60 5.10 -31.97
CA LEU A 1154 -28.79 3.87 -32.77
C LEU A 1154 -28.95 2.61 -31.91
N LEU A 1155 -28.18 2.50 -30.83
CA LEU A 1155 -28.29 1.39 -29.89
C LEU A 1155 -29.60 1.46 -29.08
N LEU A 1156 -30.01 2.65 -28.62
CA LEU A 1156 -31.28 2.89 -27.93
C LEU A 1156 -32.50 2.59 -28.81
N GLU A 1157 -32.43 2.88 -30.11
CA GLU A 1157 -33.47 2.50 -31.07
C GLU A 1157 -33.50 0.97 -31.29
N SER A 1158 -32.35 0.32 -31.25
CA SER A 1158 -32.17 -1.08 -31.66
C SER A 1158 -32.24 -2.12 -30.56
N ALA A 1159 -32.10 -1.74 -29.28
CA ALA A 1159 -32.11 -2.64 -28.14
C ALA A 1159 -33.51 -3.20 -27.82
N ASP A 1160 -33.54 -4.45 -27.35
CA ASP A 1160 -34.75 -5.11 -26.82
C ASP A 1160 -35.08 -4.57 -25.42
N HIS A 1161 -34.05 -4.25 -24.63
CA HIS A 1161 -34.14 -3.56 -23.35
C HIS A 1161 -33.08 -2.46 -23.25
N ALA A 1162 -33.46 -1.30 -22.72
CA ALA A 1162 -32.54 -0.23 -22.36
C ALA A 1162 -32.64 0.03 -20.86
N TRP A 1163 -31.50 0.03 -20.16
CA TRP A 1163 -31.45 0.31 -18.72
C TRP A 1163 -30.84 1.69 -18.48
N PHE A 1164 -31.40 2.43 -17.53
CA PHE A 1164 -30.97 3.79 -17.20
C PHE A 1164 -30.53 3.85 -15.74
N SER A 1165 -29.38 4.45 -15.47
CA SER A 1165 -28.82 4.48 -14.11
C SER A 1165 -29.51 5.46 -13.17
N THR A 1166 -30.18 6.49 -13.73
CA THR A 1166 -30.85 7.56 -13.00
C THR A 1166 -32.16 7.99 -13.68
N PRO A 1167 -33.14 8.54 -12.94
CA PRO A 1167 -34.35 9.13 -13.53
C PRO A 1167 -34.08 10.33 -14.46
N ASN A 1168 -32.93 11.01 -14.30
CA ASN A 1168 -32.53 12.10 -15.20
C ASN A 1168 -32.12 11.56 -16.58
N LEU A 1169 -31.49 10.40 -16.62
CA LEU A 1169 -31.09 9.72 -17.86
C LEU A 1169 -32.27 9.03 -18.52
N GLU A 1170 -33.12 8.37 -17.74
CA GLU A 1170 -34.42 7.86 -18.19
C GLU A 1170 -35.25 8.97 -18.86
N LYS A 1171 -35.25 10.18 -18.28
CA LYS A 1171 -35.91 11.37 -18.86
C LYS A 1171 -35.20 11.98 -20.08
N ALA A 1172 -33.89 11.79 -20.24
CA ALA A 1172 -33.10 12.38 -21.33
C ALA A 1172 -32.84 11.42 -22.52
N TYR A 1173 -32.98 10.11 -22.30
CA TYR A 1173 -32.64 9.04 -23.24
C TYR A 1173 -33.73 7.96 -23.36
N GLY A 1174 -34.64 7.85 -22.40
CA GLY A 1174 -35.76 6.89 -22.42
C GLY A 1174 -36.85 7.25 -23.42
N ARG A 1175 -37.74 6.29 -23.67
CA ARG A 1175 -38.91 6.48 -24.56
C ARG A 1175 -40.13 6.83 -23.69
N GLU A 1176 -41.08 7.60 -24.22
CA GLU A 1176 -42.35 7.82 -23.51
C GLU A 1176 -43.14 6.50 -23.39
N GLY A 1177 -43.02 5.85 -22.23
CA GLY A 1177 -43.70 4.59 -21.92
C GLY A 1177 -42.94 3.30 -22.29
N SER A 1178 -41.60 3.30 -22.27
CA SER A 1178 -40.78 2.08 -22.18
C SER A 1178 -40.79 1.52 -20.76
#